data_AF-A0A958XNS9-F1
#
_entry.id   AF-A0A958XNS9-F1
#
_cell.length_a   1.000
_cell.length_b   1.000
_cell.length_c   1.000
_cell.angle_alpha   90.00
_cell.angle_beta   90.00
_cell.angle_gamma   90.00
#
_symmetry.space_group_name_H-M   'P 1'
#
loop_
_entity.id
_entity.type
_entity.pdbx_description
1 polymer ?
#
loop_
_entity_poly.entity_id
_entity_poly.type
_entity_poly.pdbx_seq_one_letter_code
_entity_poly.pdbx_strand_id
1 'polypeptide(L)'
;MRHLFCLLIALTLPASAVFSQLRLAKIFGNHMVLQQSSPVPVWGWAPAGSLVQIRCSWAPGQVFNGNADAQGAWSVTLPTPTGSLTPREIEITAGTEKTSLTDVLIGDVWLCSGQSNMEYRVEESGYTPEQTQAAAYPHIRHLKINHAVSLQPETSLQDVGDWQVCSDETVQQFTAVGYFFARDLAERYGIPIGLVHSSWGGSQVESWISGASMAQSDLFKNYMARFPKTWAEADAIALTKLKTTILGADQSSPDSGQESAYQQPDFDISAWRSINPTFAWDWQGIWAFRGDGYMATDVEVSEKAAANAATLHLGIFNGPAELLLNGTKIWSGENAGNGDYPVPAGVLKPGKNRLLFLQKLGKATDWVEMGMRGKEVDFWLETTTGRQSLVNGWRGMPGFNGPYFFVHSSNNLGTAIYNAMIHPIIRFPLKGVIWYQGETNAIRAYEYRQAFPLLIRDWRRAWGAELPFIFVQLANWEAGNGNSNTGSDWAELREAQMLTLELPRTGMAVAVDIGDSKDIHPKNKHDVGKRLAHEARRIAYGEPSRQGSPTKPVYHFLKNSVEITFNGVNAPLVVRNKYGYVHGFELAGEDQVFHYAKAEIKGNMLLVHAEAVSHPVAVRYAWADDPFDVNLYTADGFPIAPFRSDNWKCKTERVHFDD
;
A
#
# COMPACT_ATOMS: atom_id res chain seq x y z
N MET A 1 -12.87 53.90 56.43
CA MET A 1 -12.80 52.83 55.41
C MET A 1 -12.22 53.44 54.15
N ARG A 2 -11.04 52.98 53.71
CA ARG A 2 -10.32 53.47 52.53
C ARG A 2 -10.87 52.74 51.29
N HIS A 3 -11.35 53.47 50.30
CA HIS A 3 -11.73 52.92 49.00
C HIS A 3 -10.50 52.92 48.09
N LEU A 4 -10.04 51.72 47.70
CA LEU A 4 -8.97 51.51 46.74
C LEU A 4 -9.60 51.38 45.34
N PHE A 5 -9.27 52.29 44.44
CA PHE A 5 -9.73 52.30 43.05
C PHE A 5 -8.70 51.51 42.22
N CYS A 6 -9.03 50.28 41.81
CA CYS A 6 -8.20 49.50 40.90
C CYS A 6 -8.55 49.87 39.45
N LEU A 7 -7.65 50.59 38.79
CA LEU A 7 -7.69 50.91 37.36
C LEU A 7 -7.29 49.65 36.56
N LEU A 8 -8.24 49.04 35.83
CA LEU A 8 -7.94 48.01 34.84
C LEU A 8 -7.37 48.69 33.58
N ILE A 9 -6.08 48.52 33.31
CA ILE A 9 -5.46 48.87 32.03
C ILE A 9 -5.67 47.69 31.09
N ALA A 10 -6.56 47.84 30.12
CA ALA A 10 -6.71 46.90 29.01
C ALA A 10 -5.50 47.03 28.08
N LEU A 11 -4.56 46.07 28.15
CA LEU A 11 -3.53 45.90 27.13
C LEU A 11 -4.17 45.36 25.85
N THR A 12 -4.43 46.25 24.89
CA THR A 12 -4.70 45.87 23.50
C THR A 12 -3.39 45.47 22.85
N LEU A 13 -3.09 44.17 22.79
CA LEU A 13 -2.04 43.64 21.93
C LEU A 13 -2.42 43.94 20.46
N PRO A 14 -1.59 44.64 19.68
CA PRO A 14 -1.86 44.83 18.26
C PRO A 14 -1.78 43.45 17.59
N ALA A 15 -2.91 43.00 17.04
CA ALA A 15 -2.95 41.85 16.16
C ALA A 15 -1.99 42.11 15.00
N SER A 16 -0.88 41.38 14.96
CA SER A 16 0.04 41.41 13.83
C SER A 16 -0.76 40.92 12.62
N ALA A 17 -1.09 41.82 11.70
CA ALA A 17 -1.65 41.43 10.41
C ALA A 17 -0.59 40.58 9.71
N VAL A 18 -0.77 39.26 9.75
CA VAL A 18 0.01 38.34 8.93
C VAL A 18 -0.35 38.66 7.49
N PHE A 19 0.53 39.37 6.79
CA PHE A 19 0.41 39.57 5.35
C PHE A 19 0.60 38.20 4.68
N SER A 20 -0.50 37.52 4.35
CA SER A 20 -0.45 36.28 3.59
C SER A 20 -0.07 36.59 2.15
N GLN A 21 1.11 36.14 1.71
CA GLN A 21 1.51 36.18 0.31
C GLN A 21 0.55 35.35 -0.57
N LEU A 22 0.32 35.79 -1.81
CA LEU A 22 -0.37 35.03 -2.85
C LEU A 22 0.37 33.71 -3.10
N ARG A 23 -0.31 32.61 -2.83
CA ARG A 23 0.18 31.25 -3.04
C ARG A 23 -0.96 30.32 -3.43
N LEU A 24 -0.69 29.33 -4.26
CA LEU A 24 -1.66 28.32 -4.67
C LEU A 24 -1.60 27.11 -3.74
N ALA A 25 -2.67 26.30 -3.72
CA ALA A 25 -2.58 24.95 -3.18
C ALA A 25 -1.52 24.14 -3.94
N LYS A 26 -0.75 23.32 -3.22
CA LYS A 26 0.44 22.66 -3.78
C LYS A 26 0.17 21.63 -4.89
N ILE A 27 -1.09 21.27 -5.12
CA ILE A 27 -1.47 20.44 -6.29
C ILE A 27 -1.32 21.20 -7.61
N PHE A 28 -1.31 22.54 -7.60
CA PHE A 28 -1.13 23.36 -8.79
C PHE A 28 0.35 23.68 -8.99
N GLY A 29 0.84 23.46 -10.20
CA GLY A 29 2.22 23.74 -10.59
C GLY A 29 2.38 23.85 -12.11
N ASN A 30 3.58 24.19 -12.56
CA ASN A 30 3.92 24.12 -13.99
C ASN A 30 3.80 22.68 -14.48
N HIS A 31 3.65 22.48 -15.79
CA HIS A 31 3.52 21.15 -16.43
C HIS A 31 2.27 20.35 -16.04
N MET A 32 1.36 20.87 -15.21
CA MET A 32 0.20 20.10 -14.74
C MET A 32 -0.81 19.77 -15.86
N VAL A 33 -1.67 18.78 -15.60
CA VAL A 33 -2.88 18.53 -16.41
C VAL A 33 -4.11 18.92 -15.59
N LEU A 34 -4.99 19.75 -16.17
CA LEU A 34 -6.33 20.00 -15.64
C LEU A 34 -7.36 19.13 -16.34
N GLN A 35 -8.35 18.67 -15.57
CA GLN A 35 -9.47 17.88 -16.11
C GLN A 35 -10.23 18.68 -17.18
N GLN A 36 -10.34 18.12 -18.38
CA GLN A 36 -11.03 18.69 -19.52
C GLN A 36 -12.55 18.70 -19.34
N SER A 37 -13.22 19.60 -20.08
CA SER A 37 -14.68 19.71 -20.13
C SER A 37 -15.33 19.72 -18.74
N SER A 38 -14.68 20.38 -17.78
CA SER A 38 -15.06 20.38 -16.37
C SER A 38 -14.95 21.78 -15.77
N PRO A 39 -15.82 22.15 -14.81
CA PRO A 39 -15.53 23.24 -13.89
C PRO A 39 -14.36 22.81 -13.00
N VAL A 40 -13.24 23.54 -13.04
CA VAL A 40 -12.05 23.27 -12.22
C VAL A 40 -11.90 24.38 -11.18
N PRO A 41 -12.12 24.08 -9.89
CA PRO A 41 -11.76 25.00 -8.81
C PRO A 41 -10.24 25.18 -8.80
N VAL A 42 -9.77 26.42 -8.82
CA VAL A 42 -8.40 26.81 -8.47
C VAL A 42 -8.46 27.57 -7.17
N TRP A 43 -7.63 27.18 -6.19
CA TRP A 43 -7.69 27.75 -4.85
C TRP A 43 -6.29 27.95 -4.27
N GLY A 44 -6.24 28.80 -3.25
CA GLY A 44 -5.00 29.17 -2.58
C GLY A 44 -5.23 30.15 -1.44
N TRP A 45 -4.18 30.89 -1.11
CA TRP A 45 -4.19 31.94 -0.11
C TRP A 45 -3.66 33.24 -0.71
N ALA A 46 -4.16 34.37 -0.23
CA ALA A 46 -3.76 35.73 -0.61
C ALA A 46 -4.06 36.68 0.57
N PRO A 47 -3.66 37.96 0.53
CA PRO A 47 -4.00 38.89 1.60
C PRO A 47 -5.51 38.96 1.82
N ALA A 48 -5.96 38.93 3.08
CA ALA A 48 -7.38 38.89 3.42
C ALA A 48 -8.17 40.04 2.76
N GLY A 49 -9.33 39.73 2.18
CA GLY A 49 -10.17 40.69 1.46
C GLY A 49 -9.67 41.10 0.07
N SER A 50 -8.49 40.63 -0.37
CA SER A 50 -7.97 40.95 -1.71
C SER A 50 -8.82 40.34 -2.81
N LEU A 51 -8.95 41.09 -3.91
CA LEU A 51 -9.52 40.59 -5.16
C LEU A 51 -8.46 39.74 -5.87
N VAL A 52 -8.78 38.47 -6.07
CA VAL A 52 -7.99 37.52 -6.86
C VAL A 52 -8.55 37.48 -8.27
N GLN A 53 -7.69 37.67 -9.26
CA GLN A 53 -8.05 37.62 -10.68
C GLN A 53 -7.24 36.53 -11.38
N ILE A 54 -7.92 35.72 -12.19
CA ILE A 54 -7.31 34.66 -12.99
C ILE A 54 -7.58 34.91 -14.47
N ARG A 55 -6.52 34.86 -15.29
CA ARG A 55 -6.58 34.90 -16.75
C ARG A 55 -6.03 33.61 -17.32
N CYS A 56 -6.76 33.02 -18.26
CA CYS A 56 -6.38 31.76 -18.88
C CYS A 56 -6.17 31.97 -20.38
N SER A 57 -5.08 31.43 -20.92
CA SER A 57 -4.76 31.53 -22.35
C SER A 57 -5.79 30.88 -23.30
N TRP A 58 -6.65 29.98 -22.81
CA TRP A 58 -7.74 29.39 -23.59
C TRP A 58 -9.06 30.17 -23.53
N ALA A 59 -9.13 31.23 -22.71
CA ALA A 59 -10.30 32.09 -22.57
C ALA A 59 -9.89 33.57 -22.76
N PRO A 60 -9.40 33.95 -23.96
CA PRO A 60 -8.86 35.29 -24.20
C PRO A 60 -9.90 36.37 -23.93
N GLY A 61 -9.47 37.44 -23.25
CA GLY A 61 -10.34 38.56 -22.86
C GLY A 61 -11.22 38.31 -21.62
N GLN A 62 -11.27 37.09 -21.09
CA GLN A 62 -11.99 36.78 -19.85
C GLN A 62 -11.09 36.93 -18.63
N VAL A 63 -11.67 37.43 -17.54
CA VAL A 63 -11.04 37.52 -16.22
C VAL A 63 -11.98 36.86 -15.22
N PHE A 64 -11.53 35.80 -14.59
CA PHE A 64 -12.27 35.11 -13.53
C PHE A 64 -11.89 35.72 -12.19
N ASN A 65 -12.87 36.12 -11.39
CA ASN A 65 -12.63 36.85 -10.14
C ASN A 65 -13.07 36.01 -8.93
N GLY A 66 -12.37 36.17 -7.82
CA GLY A 66 -12.75 35.69 -6.50
C GLY A 66 -12.16 36.58 -5.42
N ASN A 67 -12.59 36.39 -4.17
CA ASN A 67 -12.08 37.18 -3.05
C ASN A 67 -11.45 36.25 -2.02
N ALA A 68 -10.31 36.68 -1.47
CA ALA A 68 -9.76 36.06 -0.29
C ALA A 68 -10.65 36.37 0.92
N ASP A 69 -11.01 35.33 1.68
CA ASP A 69 -11.78 35.46 2.90
C ASP A 69 -10.96 36.10 4.05
N ALA A 70 -11.55 36.15 5.24
CA ALA A 70 -10.90 36.72 6.42
C ALA A 70 -9.66 35.92 6.89
N GLN A 71 -9.52 34.66 6.45
CA GLN A 71 -8.38 33.79 6.69
C GLN A 71 -7.40 33.79 5.49
N GLY A 72 -7.67 34.59 4.47
CA GLY A 72 -6.89 34.70 3.26
C GLY A 72 -7.16 33.61 2.21
N ALA A 73 -8.03 32.64 2.49
CA ALA A 73 -8.33 31.57 1.54
C ALA A 73 -9.23 32.06 0.42
N TRP A 74 -8.98 31.61 -0.81
CA TRP A 74 -9.78 31.97 -1.98
C TRP A 74 -9.98 30.76 -2.89
N SER A 75 -11.04 30.78 -3.70
CA SER A 75 -11.30 29.78 -4.74
C SER A 75 -12.00 30.44 -5.93
N VAL A 76 -11.55 30.14 -7.14
CA VAL A 76 -12.12 30.61 -8.41
C VAL A 76 -12.30 29.39 -9.31
N THR A 77 -13.49 29.21 -9.87
CA THR A 77 -13.78 28.07 -10.75
C THR A 77 -13.54 28.46 -12.21
N LEU A 78 -12.70 27.68 -12.89
CA LEU A 78 -12.35 27.88 -14.30
C LEU A 78 -13.06 26.85 -15.17
N PRO A 79 -13.77 27.25 -16.23
CA PRO A 79 -14.24 26.31 -17.24
C PRO A 79 -13.06 25.86 -18.12
N THR A 80 -12.82 24.56 -18.19
CA THR A 80 -11.81 23.99 -19.09
C THR A 80 -12.42 23.56 -20.43
N PRO A 81 -11.73 23.75 -21.56
CA PRO A 81 -12.19 23.28 -22.86
C PRO A 81 -12.05 21.75 -22.96
N THR A 82 -12.44 21.19 -24.11
CA THR A 82 -12.04 19.83 -24.50
C THR A 82 -10.51 19.73 -24.59
N GLY A 83 -9.99 18.54 -24.28
CA GLY A 83 -8.57 18.29 -24.16
C GLY A 83 -7.78 18.53 -25.45
N SER A 84 -6.54 18.96 -25.28
CA SER A 84 -5.64 19.32 -26.37
C SER A 84 -4.19 19.17 -25.93
N LEU A 85 -3.32 18.75 -26.84
CA LEU A 85 -1.88 18.66 -26.61
C LEU A 85 -1.17 20.03 -26.60
N THR A 86 -1.89 21.13 -26.83
CA THR A 86 -1.31 22.48 -26.83
C THR A 86 -1.11 22.99 -25.40
N PRO A 87 0.13 23.30 -24.99
CA PRO A 87 0.42 23.94 -23.70
C PRO A 87 -0.33 25.27 -23.51
N ARG A 88 -0.77 25.52 -22.29
CA ARG A 88 -1.51 26.71 -21.88
C ARG A 88 -0.84 27.39 -20.70
N GLU A 89 -1.19 28.65 -20.52
CA GLU A 89 -0.80 29.47 -19.37
C GLU A 89 -2.02 29.92 -18.56
N ILE A 90 -1.81 30.05 -17.25
CA ILE A 90 -2.72 30.65 -16.29
C ILE A 90 -1.95 31.75 -15.54
N GLU A 91 -2.46 32.97 -15.54
CA GLU A 91 -1.97 34.08 -14.74
C GLU A 91 -2.92 34.32 -13.56
N ILE A 92 -2.37 34.47 -12.36
CA ILE A 92 -3.13 34.77 -11.14
C ILE A 92 -2.54 36.03 -10.50
N THR A 93 -3.40 36.99 -10.17
CA THR A 93 -3.00 38.25 -9.51
C THR A 93 -3.86 38.53 -8.28
N ALA A 94 -3.26 39.07 -7.22
CA ALA A 94 -3.95 39.58 -6.03
C ALA A 94 -3.29 40.89 -5.57
N GLY A 95 -3.95 42.02 -5.80
CA GLY A 95 -3.33 43.33 -5.59
C GLY A 95 -2.09 43.53 -6.47
N THR A 96 -0.92 43.73 -5.85
CA THR A 96 0.37 43.86 -6.55
C THR A 96 1.08 42.53 -6.77
N GLU A 97 0.61 41.45 -6.16
CA GLU A 97 1.21 40.13 -6.29
C GLU A 97 0.72 39.42 -7.54
N LYS A 98 1.62 38.69 -8.21
CA LYS A 98 1.35 37.94 -9.43
C LYS A 98 2.11 36.63 -9.40
N THR A 99 1.45 35.56 -9.84
CA THR A 99 2.06 34.26 -10.15
C THR A 99 1.48 33.70 -11.45
N SER A 100 2.17 32.76 -12.06
CA SER A 100 1.76 32.16 -13.32
C SER A 100 2.12 30.69 -13.37
N LEU A 101 1.22 29.90 -13.94
CA LEU A 101 1.43 28.49 -14.26
C LEU A 101 1.63 28.37 -15.77
N THR A 102 2.69 27.68 -16.17
CA THR A 102 3.11 27.48 -17.55
C THR A 102 3.15 25.99 -17.89
N ASP A 103 3.09 25.67 -19.18
CA ASP A 103 2.93 24.30 -19.67
C ASP A 103 1.73 23.55 -19.06
N VAL A 104 0.61 24.24 -18.88
CA VAL A 104 -0.63 23.63 -18.40
C VAL A 104 -1.32 22.90 -19.55
N LEU A 105 -1.52 21.60 -19.42
CA LEU A 105 -2.27 20.81 -20.39
C LEU A 105 -3.73 20.64 -19.93
N ILE A 106 -4.65 20.49 -20.88
CA ILE A 106 -6.05 20.18 -20.62
C ILE A 106 -6.31 18.76 -21.14
N GLY A 107 -6.71 17.83 -20.26
CA GLY A 107 -6.81 16.41 -20.56
C GLY A 107 -7.58 15.63 -19.50
N ASP A 108 -7.37 14.31 -19.40
CA ASP A 108 -8.01 13.49 -18.37
C ASP A 108 -7.06 13.26 -17.18
N VAL A 109 -7.54 13.52 -15.96
CA VAL A 109 -6.75 13.36 -14.72
C VAL A 109 -7.22 12.14 -13.95
N TRP A 110 -6.28 11.27 -13.60
CA TRP A 110 -6.52 10.04 -12.85
C TRP A 110 -5.77 10.05 -11.53
N LEU A 111 -6.47 9.66 -10.46
CA LEU A 111 -5.83 9.39 -9.17
C LEU A 111 -5.33 7.94 -9.15
N CYS A 112 -4.03 7.77 -8.98
CA CYS A 112 -3.34 6.49 -8.83
C CYS A 112 -3.10 6.26 -7.33
N SER A 113 -3.82 5.32 -6.72
CA SER A 113 -3.77 5.12 -5.27
C SER A 113 -3.75 3.66 -4.84
N GLY A 114 -3.48 3.43 -3.55
CA GLY A 114 -3.30 2.12 -2.95
C GLY A 114 -1.94 1.99 -2.27
N GLN A 115 -1.31 0.82 -2.38
CA GLN A 115 -0.07 0.50 -1.67
C GLN A 115 1.12 0.24 -2.60
N SER A 116 2.06 -0.59 -2.17
CA SER A 116 3.37 -0.83 -2.79
C SER A 116 3.29 -1.24 -4.26
N ASN A 117 2.28 -1.99 -4.69
CA ASN A 117 2.12 -2.35 -6.09
C ASN A 117 1.66 -1.19 -6.99
N MET A 118 0.93 -0.20 -6.46
CA MET A 118 0.67 1.07 -7.15
C MET A 118 1.90 1.98 -7.11
N GLU A 119 2.60 1.99 -5.96
CA GLU A 119 3.80 2.80 -5.74
C GLU A 119 4.97 2.39 -6.61
N TYR A 120 5.03 1.10 -6.95
CA TYR A 120 6.10 0.45 -7.70
C TYR A 120 6.49 1.27 -8.95
N ARG A 121 7.77 1.61 -9.02
CA ARG A 121 8.33 2.52 -10.01
C ARG A 121 8.73 1.80 -11.28
N VAL A 122 8.84 2.54 -12.37
CA VAL A 122 9.28 2.00 -13.66
C VAL A 122 10.69 1.41 -13.55
N GLU A 123 11.60 2.05 -12.83
CA GLU A 123 12.97 1.52 -12.67
C GLU A 123 13.03 0.15 -11.96
N GLU A 124 12.07 -0.12 -11.08
CA GLU A 124 12.01 -1.36 -10.30
C GLU A 124 11.53 -2.55 -11.15
N SER A 125 10.81 -2.28 -12.23
CA SER A 125 10.23 -3.29 -13.12
C SER A 125 11.24 -3.97 -14.05
N GLY A 126 12.41 -3.36 -14.27
CA GLY A 126 13.43 -3.83 -15.20
C GLY A 126 13.12 -3.56 -16.68
N TYR A 127 12.13 -2.71 -17.01
CA TYR A 127 11.88 -2.30 -18.39
C TYR A 127 12.97 -1.38 -18.94
N THR A 128 13.35 -1.58 -20.21
CA THR A 128 14.28 -0.71 -20.93
C THR A 128 13.60 0.58 -21.41
N PRO A 129 14.35 1.64 -21.74
CA PRO A 129 13.79 2.85 -22.37
C PRO A 129 12.96 2.58 -23.63
N GLU A 130 13.32 1.56 -24.43
CA GLU A 130 12.57 1.17 -25.62
C GLU A 130 11.24 0.47 -25.29
N GLN A 131 11.14 -0.17 -24.12
CA GLN A 131 9.91 -0.81 -23.65
C GLN A 131 8.97 0.20 -23.00
N THR A 132 9.51 1.22 -22.33
CA THR A 132 8.72 2.32 -21.77
C THR A 132 8.26 3.25 -22.88
N GLN A 133 9.18 3.72 -23.74
CA GLN A 133 8.95 4.68 -24.83
C GLN A 133 8.56 6.08 -24.32
N ALA A 134 9.16 6.54 -23.21
CA ALA A 134 8.75 7.78 -22.55
C ALA A 134 8.82 9.02 -23.45
N ALA A 135 9.87 9.15 -24.27
CA ALA A 135 10.00 10.24 -25.24
C ALA A 135 8.82 10.38 -26.23
N ALA A 136 8.03 9.32 -26.46
CA ALA A 136 6.85 9.36 -27.33
C ALA A 136 5.60 9.94 -26.63
N TYR A 137 5.61 10.08 -25.31
CA TYR A 137 4.45 10.52 -24.52
C TYR A 137 4.72 11.73 -23.63
N PRO A 138 5.29 12.84 -24.15
CA PRO A 138 5.58 14.05 -23.38
C PRO A 138 4.31 14.85 -23.07
N HIS A 139 3.13 14.24 -23.07
CA HIS A 139 1.84 14.80 -22.64
C HIS A 139 1.20 13.96 -21.52
N ILE A 140 1.88 12.88 -21.10
CA ILE A 140 1.66 12.26 -19.80
C ILE A 140 2.38 13.11 -18.76
N ARG A 141 1.69 13.39 -17.65
CA ARG A 141 2.20 14.18 -16.53
C ARG A 141 1.98 13.44 -15.23
N HIS A 142 2.92 13.51 -14.31
CA HIS A 142 2.86 12.80 -13.04
C HIS A 142 3.14 13.73 -11.87
N LEU A 143 2.33 13.65 -10.82
CA LEU A 143 2.50 14.34 -9.56
C LEU A 143 2.53 13.30 -8.44
N LYS A 144 3.67 13.15 -7.75
CA LYS A 144 3.76 12.30 -6.55
C LYS A 144 3.41 13.10 -5.30
N ILE A 145 2.41 12.64 -4.57
CA ILE A 145 2.13 13.07 -3.19
C ILE A 145 3.02 12.26 -2.26
N ASN A 146 3.81 12.97 -1.45
CA ASN A 146 4.72 12.33 -0.51
C ASN A 146 3.96 11.79 0.71
N HIS A 147 4.57 10.81 1.37
CA HIS A 147 3.98 10.14 2.51
C HIS A 147 3.76 11.10 3.68
N ALA A 148 2.51 11.22 4.10
CA ALA A 148 2.14 12.04 5.24
C ALA A 148 0.95 11.41 5.98
N VAL A 149 0.90 11.64 7.28
CA VAL A 149 -0.21 11.27 8.14
C VAL A 149 -0.65 12.47 8.96
N SER A 150 -1.96 12.61 9.19
CA SER A 150 -2.50 13.63 10.09
C SER A 150 -3.69 13.10 10.87
N LEU A 151 -3.79 13.50 12.14
CA LEU A 151 -4.95 13.17 12.98
C LEU A 151 -6.21 13.92 12.55
N GLN A 152 -6.06 15.03 11.80
CA GLN A 152 -7.17 15.87 11.35
C GLN A 152 -7.10 16.08 9.84
N PRO A 153 -8.25 16.22 9.16
CA PRO A 153 -8.27 16.49 7.72
C PRO A 153 -7.53 17.78 7.38
N GLU A 154 -6.47 17.67 6.58
CA GLU A 154 -5.65 18.80 6.15
C GLU A 154 -6.34 19.57 5.00
N THR A 155 -6.20 20.89 4.97
CA THR A 155 -6.75 21.72 3.87
C THR A 155 -5.75 21.95 2.73
N SER A 156 -4.48 21.53 2.93
CA SER A 156 -3.39 21.62 1.97
C SER A 156 -2.49 20.41 2.10
N LEU A 157 -1.90 19.98 0.98
CA LEU A 157 -0.79 19.03 1.01
C LEU A 157 0.39 19.67 1.78
N GLN A 158 0.94 18.93 2.74
CA GLN A 158 2.09 19.36 3.51
C GLN A 158 3.39 19.10 2.72
N ASP A 159 3.46 17.98 2.03
CA ASP A 159 4.59 17.61 1.17
C ASP A 159 4.13 16.92 -0.12
N VAL A 160 4.65 17.37 -1.25
CA VAL A 160 4.30 16.92 -2.60
C VAL A 160 5.41 17.34 -3.56
N GLY A 161 5.73 16.49 -4.53
CA GLY A 161 6.67 16.84 -5.59
C GLY A 161 6.08 17.80 -6.62
N ASP A 162 6.89 18.22 -7.59
CA ASP A 162 6.41 18.98 -8.74
C ASP A 162 5.78 18.06 -9.79
N TRP A 163 4.86 18.59 -10.60
CA TRP A 163 4.37 17.90 -11.80
C TRP A 163 5.53 17.68 -12.78
N GLN A 164 5.74 16.41 -13.15
CA GLN A 164 6.81 15.99 -14.04
C GLN A 164 6.28 15.73 -15.46
N VAL A 165 7.01 16.24 -16.45
CA VAL A 165 6.90 15.84 -17.86
C VAL A 165 7.38 14.40 -17.99
N CYS A 166 6.64 13.52 -18.67
CA CYS A 166 7.16 12.20 -19.00
C CYS A 166 8.30 12.31 -20.03
N SER A 167 9.50 11.95 -19.60
CA SER A 167 10.72 11.86 -20.42
C SER A 167 11.53 10.64 -20.00
N ASP A 168 12.60 10.33 -20.74
CA ASP A 168 13.46 9.19 -20.41
C ASP A 168 14.13 9.35 -19.02
N GLU A 169 14.36 10.59 -18.58
CA GLU A 169 14.93 10.93 -17.28
C GLU A 169 13.91 10.78 -16.13
N THR A 170 12.65 11.16 -16.34
CA THR A 170 11.65 11.23 -15.26
C THR A 170 10.80 9.97 -15.13
N VAL A 171 10.56 9.24 -16.24
CA VAL A 171 9.65 8.09 -16.26
C VAL A 171 10.04 7.02 -15.26
N GLN A 172 11.34 6.89 -14.97
CA GLN A 172 11.89 5.91 -14.03
C GLN A 172 11.28 6.03 -12.63
N GLN A 173 10.88 7.24 -12.22
CA GLN A 173 10.26 7.52 -10.91
C GLN A 173 8.72 7.52 -10.94
N PHE A 174 8.10 7.32 -12.11
CA PHE A 174 6.64 7.26 -12.20
C PHE A 174 6.13 5.93 -11.63
N THR A 175 4.88 5.90 -11.18
CA THR A 175 4.19 4.62 -10.95
C THR A 175 4.19 3.82 -12.25
N ALA A 176 4.73 2.61 -12.23
CA ALA A 176 4.81 1.76 -13.41
C ALA A 176 3.40 1.38 -13.91
N VAL A 177 2.50 1.03 -12.99
CA VAL A 177 1.11 0.71 -13.34
C VAL A 177 0.41 1.93 -13.93
N GLY A 178 0.52 3.10 -13.28
CA GLY A 178 -0.10 4.33 -13.76
C GLY A 178 0.48 4.80 -15.10
N TYR A 179 1.78 4.60 -15.34
CA TYR A 179 2.43 4.94 -16.60
C TYR A 179 1.87 4.13 -17.77
N PHE A 180 1.84 2.79 -17.67
CA PHE A 180 1.32 1.95 -18.75
C PHE A 180 -0.19 2.11 -18.95
N PHE A 181 -0.92 2.40 -17.88
CA PHE A 181 -2.32 2.82 -17.94
C PHE A 181 -2.49 4.12 -18.75
N ALA A 182 -1.73 5.16 -18.42
CA ALA A 182 -1.78 6.44 -19.11
C ALA A 182 -1.40 6.33 -20.58
N ARG A 183 -0.39 5.52 -20.89
CA ARG A 183 0.09 5.29 -22.25
C ARG A 183 -1.03 4.73 -23.14
N ASP A 184 -1.75 3.70 -22.70
CA ASP A 184 -2.87 3.12 -23.47
C ASP A 184 -3.98 4.15 -23.74
N LEU A 185 -4.34 4.95 -22.73
CA LEU A 185 -5.36 6.00 -22.89
C LEU A 185 -4.89 7.13 -23.80
N ALA A 186 -3.64 7.56 -23.67
CA ALA A 186 -3.04 8.59 -24.50
C ALA A 186 -3.01 8.17 -25.97
N GLU A 187 -2.58 6.93 -26.27
CA GLU A 187 -2.61 6.36 -27.61
C GLU A 187 -4.03 6.28 -28.17
N ARG A 188 -5.00 5.86 -27.33
CA ARG A 188 -6.39 5.66 -27.76
C ARG A 188 -7.10 6.97 -28.07
N TYR A 189 -6.91 7.99 -27.26
CA TYR A 189 -7.72 9.20 -27.29
C TYR A 189 -6.98 10.45 -27.80
N GLY A 190 -5.65 10.42 -27.90
CA GLY A 190 -4.86 11.54 -28.39
C GLY A 190 -4.95 12.79 -27.50
N ILE A 191 -5.16 12.61 -26.19
CA ILE A 191 -5.29 13.69 -25.20
C ILE A 191 -4.21 13.57 -24.11
N PRO A 192 -3.86 14.68 -23.42
CA PRO A 192 -3.01 14.62 -22.24
C PRO A 192 -3.62 13.76 -21.13
N ILE A 193 -2.77 13.05 -20.39
CA ILE A 193 -3.17 12.26 -19.22
C ILE A 193 -2.37 12.73 -18.01
N GLY A 194 -3.08 13.19 -16.98
CA GLY A 194 -2.49 13.56 -15.68
C GLY A 194 -2.62 12.43 -14.68
N LEU A 195 -1.53 12.09 -14.00
CA LEU A 195 -1.47 11.08 -12.95
C LEU A 195 -1.18 11.77 -11.61
N VAL A 196 -2.20 11.86 -10.76
CA VAL A 196 -2.01 12.24 -9.35
C VAL A 196 -1.72 10.95 -8.59
N HIS A 197 -0.50 10.76 -8.11
CA HIS A 197 -0.03 9.53 -7.49
C HIS A 197 0.01 9.68 -5.96
N SER A 198 -0.94 9.03 -5.29
CA SER A 198 -1.11 9.03 -3.83
C SER A 198 -1.20 7.59 -3.34
N SER A 199 -0.06 6.98 -3.08
CA SER A 199 0.08 5.59 -2.65
C SER A 199 1.01 5.52 -1.45
N TRP A 200 0.92 4.44 -0.66
CA TRP A 200 1.91 4.14 0.37
C TRP A 200 2.04 2.64 0.61
N GLY A 201 3.24 2.11 0.35
CA GLY A 201 3.65 0.74 0.69
C GLY A 201 3.18 0.25 2.07
N GLY A 202 2.59 -0.94 2.09
CA GLY A 202 2.12 -1.57 3.32
C GLY A 202 0.82 -1.01 3.87
N SER A 203 0.26 0.09 3.33
CA SER A 203 -0.97 0.69 3.89
C SER A 203 -2.18 -0.24 3.83
N GLN A 204 -3.02 -0.16 4.86
CA GLN A 204 -4.32 -0.83 4.95
C GLN A 204 -5.43 0.10 4.48
N VAL A 205 -6.53 -0.46 3.98
CA VAL A 205 -7.67 0.32 3.43
C VAL A 205 -8.25 1.32 4.44
N GLU A 206 -8.22 0.99 5.73
CA GLU A 206 -8.74 1.84 6.81
C GLU A 206 -7.99 3.17 6.89
N SER A 207 -6.70 3.22 6.60
CA SER A 207 -5.94 4.47 6.61
C SER A 207 -6.44 5.47 5.57
N TRP A 208 -7.13 5.00 4.52
CA TRP A 208 -7.61 5.77 3.38
C TRP A 208 -9.09 6.16 3.44
N ILE A 209 -9.83 5.75 4.49
CA ILE A 209 -11.24 6.10 4.68
C ILE A 209 -11.34 7.31 5.62
N SER A 210 -12.19 8.27 5.32
CA SER A 210 -12.42 9.42 6.20
C SER A 210 -12.97 9.00 7.56
N GLY A 211 -12.51 9.66 8.62
CA GLY A 211 -13.05 9.47 9.98
C GLY A 211 -14.56 9.71 10.05
N ALA A 212 -15.11 10.60 9.22
CA ALA A 212 -16.55 10.85 9.15
C ALA A 212 -17.33 9.63 8.63
N SER A 213 -16.83 8.95 7.59
CA SER A 213 -17.43 7.71 7.08
C SER A 213 -17.20 6.54 8.02
N MET A 214 -16.03 6.45 8.67
CA MET A 214 -15.78 5.44 9.71
C MET A 214 -16.78 5.54 10.87
N ALA A 215 -16.99 6.75 11.39
CA ALA A 215 -17.90 7.00 12.51
C ALA A 215 -19.36 6.61 12.23
N GLN A 216 -19.76 6.58 10.95
CA GLN A 216 -21.10 6.21 10.51
C GLN A 216 -21.23 4.73 10.11
N SER A 217 -20.11 4.00 10.03
CA SER A 217 -20.11 2.60 9.65
C SER A 217 -20.27 1.69 10.86
N ASP A 218 -21.03 0.61 10.73
CA ASP A 218 -21.09 -0.42 11.78
C ASP A 218 -19.74 -1.07 12.05
N LEU A 219 -18.87 -1.09 11.04
CA LEU A 219 -17.56 -1.70 11.09
C LEU A 219 -16.57 -0.91 11.95
N PHE A 220 -16.50 0.41 11.79
CA PHE A 220 -15.44 1.24 12.38
C PHE A 220 -15.94 2.29 13.39
N LYS A 221 -17.24 2.36 13.70
CA LYS A 221 -17.76 3.36 14.66
C LYS A 221 -17.10 3.27 16.05
N ASN A 222 -16.81 2.05 16.52
CA ASN A 222 -16.18 1.83 17.82
C ASN A 222 -14.69 2.19 17.81
N TYR A 223 -13.98 1.90 16.72
CA TYR A 223 -12.63 2.39 16.46
C TYR A 223 -12.60 3.92 16.54
N MET A 224 -13.47 4.56 15.75
CA MET A 224 -13.48 6.01 15.58
C MET A 224 -13.90 6.75 16.86
N ALA A 225 -14.76 6.15 17.69
CA ALA A 225 -15.11 6.67 19.02
C ALA A 225 -13.91 6.75 19.98
N ARG A 226 -12.87 5.93 19.76
CA ARG A 226 -11.63 5.86 20.56
C ARG A 226 -10.43 6.48 19.85
N PHE A 227 -10.63 7.10 18.69
CA PHE A 227 -9.55 7.66 17.90
C PHE A 227 -8.78 8.74 18.70
N PRO A 228 -7.44 8.70 18.71
CA PRO A 228 -6.64 9.64 19.48
C PRO A 228 -6.76 11.07 18.93
N LYS A 229 -6.76 12.05 19.83
CA LYS A 229 -6.84 13.48 19.51
C LYS A 229 -5.47 14.13 19.39
N THR A 230 -4.45 13.51 20.00
CA THR A 230 -3.07 13.98 19.95
C THR A 230 -2.13 12.82 19.63
N TRP A 231 -0.95 13.13 19.08
CA TRP A 231 0.08 12.11 18.83
C TRP A 231 0.59 11.47 20.11
N ALA A 232 0.61 12.19 21.23
CA ALA A 232 0.94 11.61 22.53
C ALA A 232 -0.05 10.51 22.96
N GLU A 233 -1.36 10.70 22.71
CA GLU A 233 -2.37 9.66 22.93
C GLU A 233 -2.17 8.47 21.98
N ALA A 234 -1.86 8.73 20.72
CA ALA A 234 -1.58 7.69 19.72
C ALA A 234 -0.36 6.84 20.11
N ASP A 235 0.73 7.49 20.52
CA ASP A 235 1.98 6.84 20.95
C ASP A 235 1.75 6.03 22.23
N ALA A 236 0.91 6.50 23.15
CA ALA A 236 0.52 5.74 24.33
C ALA A 236 -0.25 4.45 23.98
N ILE A 237 -1.18 4.52 23.02
CA ILE A 237 -1.89 3.34 22.50
C ILE A 237 -0.92 2.35 21.85
N ALA A 238 0.01 2.85 21.01
CA ALA A 238 1.03 2.03 20.37
C ALA A 238 1.94 1.35 21.40
N LEU A 239 2.33 2.05 22.47
CA LEU A 239 3.12 1.51 23.56
C LEU A 239 2.37 0.41 24.32
N THR A 240 1.09 0.60 24.64
CA THR A 240 0.27 -0.44 25.28
C THR A 240 0.14 -1.67 24.40
N LYS A 241 -0.07 -1.50 23.08
CA LYS A 241 -0.12 -2.62 22.13
C LYS A 241 1.22 -3.35 22.06
N LEU A 242 2.33 -2.62 21.98
CA LEU A 242 3.68 -3.19 21.99
C LEU A 242 3.93 -4.00 23.27
N LYS A 243 3.66 -3.42 24.45
CA LYS A 243 3.84 -4.08 25.74
C LYS A 243 2.99 -5.33 25.87
N THR A 244 1.72 -5.28 25.46
CA THR A 244 0.84 -6.45 25.45
C THR A 244 1.41 -7.56 24.57
N THR A 245 1.93 -7.19 23.40
CA THR A 245 2.45 -8.15 22.43
C THR A 245 3.78 -8.77 22.86
N ILE A 246 4.63 -8.02 23.56
CA ILE A 246 5.99 -8.44 23.94
C ILE A 246 6.06 -9.02 25.35
N LEU A 247 5.37 -8.40 26.30
CA LEU A 247 5.45 -8.70 27.74
C LEU A 247 4.22 -9.46 28.25
N GLY A 248 3.20 -9.64 27.41
CA GLY A 248 1.95 -10.28 27.78
C GLY A 248 1.11 -9.43 28.75
N ALA A 249 0.39 -10.10 29.66
CA ALA A 249 -0.58 -9.47 30.54
C ALA A 249 0.03 -8.54 31.59
N ASP A 250 1.29 -8.78 32.01
CA ASP A 250 1.94 -8.03 33.09
C ASP A 250 2.28 -6.59 32.67
N GLN A 251 2.57 -6.33 31.39
CA GLN A 251 2.90 -5.01 30.80
C GLN A 251 3.98 -4.16 31.54
N SER A 252 4.55 -4.66 32.64
CA SER A 252 5.60 -4.00 33.41
C SER A 252 6.88 -3.98 32.57
N SER A 253 7.38 -2.78 32.30
CA SER A 253 8.63 -2.64 31.57
C SER A 253 9.78 -3.21 32.41
N PRO A 254 10.72 -3.94 31.80
CA PRO A 254 11.98 -4.30 32.45
C PRO A 254 12.66 -3.04 33.02
N ASP A 255 13.27 -3.13 34.19
CA ASP A 255 14.13 -2.08 34.73
C ASP A 255 15.53 -2.12 34.10
N SER A 256 16.35 -1.09 34.36
CA SER A 256 17.68 -0.97 33.78
C SER A 256 18.65 -2.09 34.20
N GLY A 257 18.44 -2.68 35.38
CA GLY A 257 19.20 -3.84 35.84
C GLY A 257 18.83 -5.10 35.04
N GLN A 258 17.53 -5.29 34.79
CA GLN A 258 17.01 -6.38 33.97
C GLN A 258 17.50 -6.27 32.51
N GLU A 259 17.48 -5.08 31.91
CA GLU A 259 18.03 -4.89 30.55
C GLU A 259 19.55 -5.06 30.48
N SER A 260 20.28 -4.69 31.53
CA SER A 260 21.72 -4.94 31.61
C SER A 260 22.04 -6.44 31.67
N ALA A 261 21.15 -7.23 32.27
CA ALA A 261 21.29 -8.69 32.33
C ALA A 261 21.16 -9.35 30.94
N TYR A 262 20.52 -8.70 29.96
CA TYR A 262 20.34 -9.24 28.60
C TYR A 262 21.67 -9.52 27.88
N GLN A 263 22.74 -8.82 28.27
CA GLN A 263 24.08 -8.97 27.71
C GLN A 263 24.88 -10.12 28.33
N GLN A 264 24.37 -10.74 29.41
CA GLN A 264 25.05 -11.85 30.08
C GLN A 264 24.94 -13.14 29.24
N PRO A 265 26.01 -13.95 29.17
CA PRO A 265 26.07 -15.15 28.32
C PRO A 265 25.05 -16.23 28.66
N ASP A 266 24.57 -16.26 29.89
CA ASP A 266 23.67 -17.27 30.45
C ASP A 266 22.24 -16.74 30.67
N PHE A 267 21.93 -15.51 30.25
CA PHE A 267 20.60 -14.94 30.37
C PHE A 267 19.56 -15.77 29.58
N ASP A 268 18.44 -16.10 30.22
CA ASP A 268 17.37 -16.85 29.58
C ASP A 268 16.48 -15.96 28.68
N ILE A 269 16.55 -16.18 27.37
CA ILE A 269 15.75 -15.47 26.35
C ILE A 269 14.48 -16.23 25.99
N SER A 270 14.14 -17.33 26.68
CA SER A 270 12.94 -18.13 26.38
C SER A 270 11.65 -17.30 26.43
N ALA A 271 11.61 -16.31 27.33
CA ALA A 271 10.50 -15.38 27.51
C ALA A 271 10.44 -14.27 26.45
N TRP A 272 11.49 -14.08 25.65
CA TRP A 272 11.49 -13.08 24.58
C TRP A 272 10.66 -13.56 23.39
N ARG A 273 10.17 -12.59 22.60
CA ARG A 273 9.35 -12.87 21.42
C ARG A 273 10.17 -13.61 20.38
N SER A 274 9.63 -14.67 19.78
CA SER A 274 10.26 -15.29 18.61
C SER A 274 10.21 -14.34 17.43
N ILE A 275 11.35 -14.16 16.76
CA ILE A 275 11.49 -13.32 15.58
C ILE A 275 12.30 -14.08 14.52
N ASN A 276 12.05 -13.77 13.26
CA ASN A 276 12.83 -14.20 12.12
C ASN A 276 13.86 -13.11 11.80
N PRO A 277 15.17 -13.43 11.76
CA PRO A 277 16.22 -12.46 11.47
C PRO A 277 16.22 -11.98 10.01
N THR A 278 15.49 -12.63 9.11
CA THR A 278 15.42 -12.26 7.69
C THR A 278 14.46 -11.10 7.41
N PHE A 279 13.66 -10.67 8.39
CA PHE A 279 12.66 -9.61 8.24
C PHE A 279 12.83 -8.51 9.29
N ALA A 280 12.57 -7.26 8.91
CA ALA A 280 12.50 -6.16 9.86
C ALA A 280 11.34 -6.35 10.86
N TRP A 281 11.50 -5.82 12.07
CA TRP A 281 10.57 -5.98 13.19
C TRP A 281 9.16 -5.44 12.93
N ASP A 282 9.04 -4.37 12.13
CA ASP A 282 7.75 -3.79 11.75
C ASP A 282 6.84 -4.87 11.11
N TRP A 283 7.41 -5.70 10.23
CA TRP A 283 6.71 -6.80 9.55
C TRP A 283 6.50 -8.05 10.41
N GLN A 284 6.96 -8.01 11.66
CA GLN A 284 6.84 -9.10 12.63
C GLN A 284 5.97 -8.70 13.83
N GLY A 285 5.19 -7.62 13.70
CA GLY A 285 4.24 -7.16 14.71
C GLY A 285 4.87 -6.32 15.83
N ILE A 286 6.03 -5.70 15.59
CA ILE A 286 6.61 -4.64 16.40
C ILE A 286 6.64 -3.37 15.54
N TRP A 287 5.44 -2.87 15.21
CA TRP A 287 5.26 -1.80 14.24
C TRP A 287 5.73 -0.45 14.80
N ALA A 288 6.47 0.32 13.98
CA ALA A 288 6.84 1.72 14.21
C ALA A 288 7.73 2.04 15.43
N PHE A 289 8.01 1.09 16.31
CA PHE A 289 8.88 1.31 17.46
C PHE A 289 10.33 1.58 17.01
N ARG A 290 10.95 2.63 17.53
CA ARG A 290 12.37 2.95 17.35
C ARG A 290 13.01 3.22 18.70
N GLY A 291 14.02 2.45 19.04
CA GLY A 291 14.74 2.52 20.30
C GLY A 291 15.93 1.58 20.27
N ASP A 292 16.51 1.31 21.42
CA ASP A 292 17.41 0.17 21.55
C ASP A 292 16.63 -1.14 21.32
N GLY A 293 17.27 -2.14 20.74
CA GLY A 293 16.66 -3.43 20.44
C GLY A 293 17.65 -4.56 20.61
N TYR A 294 17.19 -5.64 21.23
CA TYR A 294 17.98 -6.83 21.50
C TYR A 294 17.45 -7.98 20.66
N MET A 295 18.33 -8.61 19.87
CA MET A 295 18.05 -9.87 19.17
C MET A 295 19.09 -10.90 19.58
N ALA A 296 18.67 -12.08 20.01
CA ALA A 296 19.58 -13.12 20.44
C ALA A 296 19.21 -14.49 19.87
N THR A 297 20.22 -15.31 19.61
CA THR A 297 20.05 -16.72 19.26
C THR A 297 21.14 -17.57 19.93
N ASP A 298 20.86 -18.85 20.07
CA ASP A 298 21.77 -19.85 20.60
C ASP A 298 22.26 -20.76 19.48
N VAL A 299 23.57 -21.01 19.43
CA VAL A 299 24.20 -21.90 18.45
C VAL A 299 25.07 -22.94 19.15
N GLU A 300 24.84 -24.22 18.83
CA GLU A 300 25.68 -25.33 19.31
C GLU A 300 26.95 -25.46 18.48
N VAL A 301 28.11 -25.51 19.13
CA VAL A 301 29.43 -25.50 18.49
C VAL A 301 30.26 -26.68 18.96
N SER A 302 30.84 -27.45 18.03
CA SER A 302 31.71 -28.58 18.39
C SER A 302 33.05 -28.12 19.00
N GLU A 303 33.72 -29.00 19.76
CA GLU A 303 35.06 -28.72 20.29
C GLU A 303 36.06 -28.29 19.22
N LYS A 304 36.03 -28.96 18.05
CA LYS A 304 36.92 -28.66 16.92
C LYS A 304 36.63 -27.29 16.30
N ALA A 305 35.36 -26.92 16.23
CA ALA A 305 34.92 -25.62 15.72
C ALA A 305 35.30 -24.47 16.67
N ALA A 306 35.19 -24.68 17.98
CA ALA A 306 35.50 -23.67 19.00
C ALA A 306 37.00 -23.35 19.13
N ALA A 307 37.88 -24.28 18.72
CA ALA A 307 39.33 -24.14 18.87
C ALA A 307 40.01 -23.10 17.97
N ASN A 308 39.30 -22.54 16.97
CA ASN A 308 39.88 -21.64 15.97
C ASN A 308 39.09 -20.33 15.87
N ALA A 309 39.65 -19.35 15.16
CA ALA A 309 38.89 -18.19 14.73
C ALA A 309 37.72 -18.59 13.81
N ALA A 310 36.68 -17.77 13.82
CA ALA A 310 35.47 -17.98 13.02
C ALA A 310 35.01 -16.64 12.40
N THR A 311 34.01 -16.70 11.55
CA THR A 311 33.36 -15.51 10.98
C THR A 311 31.85 -15.66 11.11
N LEU A 312 31.18 -14.62 11.62
CA LEU A 312 29.73 -14.51 11.58
C LEU A 312 29.32 -13.76 10.32
N HIS A 313 28.37 -14.33 9.59
CA HIS A 313 27.75 -13.73 8.43
C HIS A 313 26.31 -13.39 8.82
N LEU A 314 25.95 -12.10 8.76
CA LEU A 314 24.61 -11.61 9.09
C LEU A 314 24.06 -10.71 7.98
N GLY A 315 22.73 -10.66 7.89
CA GLY A 315 22.02 -9.77 6.98
C GLY A 315 22.15 -8.28 7.32
N ILE A 316 21.48 -7.47 6.52
CA ILE A 316 21.50 -6.01 6.58
C ILE A 316 20.75 -5.51 7.81
N PHE A 317 21.26 -4.48 8.47
CA PHE A 317 20.53 -3.69 9.46
C PHE A 317 20.81 -2.21 9.28
N ASN A 318 19.98 -1.35 9.88
CA ASN A 318 20.12 0.10 9.77
C ASN A 318 20.57 0.70 11.12
N GLY A 319 21.56 1.59 11.08
CA GLY A 319 22.03 2.31 12.25
C GLY A 319 23.07 1.56 13.11
N PRO A 320 23.43 2.14 14.27
CA PRO A 320 24.49 1.62 15.12
C PRO A 320 24.08 0.31 15.80
N ALA A 321 25.00 -0.64 15.86
CA ALA A 321 24.80 -1.90 16.56
C ALA A 321 26.08 -2.42 17.21
N GLU A 322 25.91 -3.33 18.15
CA GLU A 322 26.96 -4.12 18.78
C GLU A 322 26.67 -5.62 18.64
N LEU A 323 27.72 -6.41 18.40
CA LEU A 323 27.64 -7.87 18.42
C LEU A 323 28.41 -8.39 19.62
N LEU A 324 27.71 -9.17 20.46
CA LEU A 324 28.29 -9.85 21.61
C LEU A 324 28.15 -11.36 21.40
N LEU A 325 29.25 -12.08 21.61
CA LEU A 325 29.28 -13.54 21.60
C LEU A 325 29.76 -14.01 22.97
N ASN A 326 28.90 -14.78 23.66
CA ASN A 326 29.12 -15.19 25.04
C ASN A 326 29.46 -14.01 25.98
N GLY A 327 28.76 -12.88 25.82
CA GLY A 327 28.98 -11.65 26.60
C GLY A 327 30.26 -10.88 26.23
N THR A 328 31.11 -11.42 25.34
CA THR A 328 32.28 -10.70 24.81
C THR A 328 31.87 -9.89 23.59
N LYS A 329 32.08 -8.58 23.62
CA LYS A 329 31.86 -7.73 22.45
C LYS A 329 32.91 -8.04 21.38
N ILE A 330 32.44 -8.50 20.22
CA ILE A 330 33.28 -8.86 19.07
C ILE A 330 33.25 -7.78 17.98
N TRP A 331 32.21 -6.95 17.94
CA TRP A 331 32.07 -5.89 16.95
C TRP A 331 31.16 -4.76 17.45
N SER A 332 31.39 -3.54 16.94
CA SER A 332 30.49 -2.39 17.10
C SER A 332 30.66 -1.44 15.91
N GLY A 333 29.55 -0.90 15.39
CA GLY A 333 29.60 0.07 14.30
C GLY A 333 28.25 0.24 13.61
N GLU A 334 28.27 0.86 12.42
CA GLU A 334 27.13 0.94 11.51
C GLU A 334 27.49 0.16 10.25
N ASN A 335 26.61 -0.75 9.80
CA ASN A 335 26.80 -1.48 8.54
C ASN A 335 25.48 -1.56 7.77
N ALA A 336 25.41 -0.90 6.61
CA ALA A 336 24.23 -0.86 5.75
C ALA A 336 24.25 -1.91 4.62
N GLY A 337 24.99 -3.01 4.79
CA GLY A 337 25.05 -4.14 3.86
C GLY A 337 25.24 -5.48 4.58
N ASN A 338 25.24 -6.58 3.82
CA ASN A 338 25.61 -7.90 4.36
C ASN A 338 27.02 -7.81 4.96
N GLY A 339 27.20 -8.35 6.16
CA GLY A 339 28.42 -8.14 6.94
C GLY A 339 29.09 -9.45 7.36
N ASP A 340 30.41 -9.47 7.18
CA ASP A 340 31.31 -10.48 7.71
C ASP A 340 31.94 -9.94 8.99
N TYR A 341 31.68 -10.61 10.11
CA TYR A 341 32.13 -10.19 11.44
C TYR A 341 33.13 -11.20 12.00
N PRO A 342 34.44 -10.88 12.03
CA PRO A 342 35.46 -11.78 12.55
C PRO A 342 35.24 -12.10 14.04
N VAL A 343 35.34 -13.38 14.38
CA VAL A 343 35.27 -13.89 15.74
C VAL A 343 36.67 -14.37 16.15
N PRO A 344 37.32 -13.70 17.14
CA PRO A 344 38.63 -14.12 17.62
C PRO A 344 38.63 -15.54 18.20
N ALA A 345 39.74 -16.25 18.06
CA ALA A 345 39.94 -17.54 18.71
C ALA A 345 39.77 -17.42 20.23
N GLY A 346 39.11 -18.40 20.85
CA GLY A 346 38.83 -18.41 22.29
C GLY A 346 37.55 -17.71 22.73
N VAL A 347 36.82 -17.05 21.82
CA VAL A 347 35.49 -16.48 22.12
C VAL A 347 34.40 -17.55 22.00
N LEU A 348 34.49 -18.42 21.00
CA LEU A 348 33.64 -19.60 20.89
C LEU A 348 34.04 -20.64 21.96
N LYS A 349 33.05 -21.29 22.55
CA LYS A 349 33.24 -22.42 23.47
C LYS A 349 32.58 -23.69 22.93
N PRO A 350 33.05 -24.89 23.31
CA PRO A 350 32.31 -26.11 23.01
C PRO A 350 30.91 -26.08 23.62
N GLY A 351 29.93 -26.59 22.88
CA GLY A 351 28.50 -26.58 23.23
C GLY A 351 27.80 -25.27 22.89
N LYS A 352 26.85 -24.87 23.73
CA LYS A 352 25.99 -23.72 23.53
C LYS A 352 26.75 -22.38 23.56
N ASN A 353 26.60 -21.58 22.50
CA ASN A 353 27.10 -20.21 22.41
C ASN A 353 25.94 -19.23 22.20
N ARG A 354 25.97 -18.09 22.90
CA ARG A 354 24.95 -17.04 22.80
C ARG A 354 25.47 -15.91 21.91
N LEU A 355 24.80 -15.68 20.78
CA LEU A 355 24.98 -14.48 19.97
C LEU A 355 23.90 -13.46 20.35
N LEU A 356 24.32 -12.24 20.67
CA LEU A 356 23.45 -11.10 20.89
C LEU A 356 23.80 -9.99 19.88
N PHE A 357 22.81 -9.58 19.12
CA PHE A 357 22.79 -8.37 18.32
C PHE A 357 22.04 -7.29 19.10
N LEU A 358 22.75 -6.24 19.49
CA LEU A 358 22.21 -5.07 20.17
C LEU A 358 22.18 -3.91 19.20
N GLN A 359 21.01 -3.62 18.64
CA GLN A 359 20.79 -2.41 17.87
C GLN A 359 20.61 -1.23 18.81
N LYS A 360 21.31 -0.15 18.54
CA LYS A 360 21.20 1.10 19.29
C LYS A 360 20.35 2.09 18.52
N LEU A 361 19.65 2.95 19.26
CA LEU A 361 18.92 4.05 18.64
C LEU A 361 19.92 4.95 17.87
N GLY A 362 19.81 4.94 16.55
CA GLY A 362 20.55 5.83 15.66
C GLY A 362 19.95 7.24 15.62
N LYS A 363 20.46 8.08 14.71
CA LYS A 363 19.83 9.37 14.43
C LYS A 363 18.39 9.15 13.94
N ALA A 364 17.45 9.93 14.47
CA ALA A 364 16.10 9.97 13.96
C ALA A 364 16.15 10.37 12.48
N THR A 365 15.89 9.40 11.60
CA THR A 365 15.73 9.58 10.17
C THR A 365 14.46 8.85 9.77
N ASP A 366 13.85 9.28 8.66
CA ASP A 366 12.46 8.93 8.35
C ASP A 366 12.23 7.44 8.08
N TRP A 367 13.30 6.63 7.94
CA TRP A 367 13.22 5.19 7.64
C TRP A 367 14.37 4.36 8.25
N VAL A 368 14.57 4.40 9.57
CA VAL A 368 15.34 3.34 10.26
C VAL A 368 14.43 2.14 10.46
N GLU A 369 14.86 0.93 10.12
CA GLU A 369 14.13 -0.31 10.45
C GLU A 369 14.78 -0.96 11.67
N MET A 370 13.97 -1.52 12.56
CA MET A 370 14.47 -2.31 13.68
C MET A 370 14.71 -3.76 13.24
N GLY A 371 15.76 -4.37 13.78
CA GLY A 371 16.21 -5.71 13.47
C GLY A 371 17.07 -5.82 12.21
N MET A 372 17.36 -7.08 11.86
CA MET A 372 18.08 -7.45 10.63
C MET A 372 17.10 -7.82 9.52
N ARG A 373 17.57 -7.83 8.27
CA ARG A 373 16.85 -8.31 7.09
C ARG A 373 17.80 -8.97 6.09
N GLY A 374 17.29 -9.87 5.27
CA GLY A 374 18.10 -10.55 4.25
C GLY A 374 17.45 -11.83 3.77
N LYS A 375 18.21 -12.67 3.08
CA LYS A 375 17.83 -14.03 2.71
C LYS A 375 18.37 -15.01 3.75
N GLU A 376 17.85 -16.23 3.79
CA GLU A 376 18.39 -17.28 4.66
C GLU A 376 19.89 -17.51 4.44
N VAL A 377 20.32 -17.38 3.19
CA VAL A 377 21.72 -17.46 2.75
C VAL A 377 22.54 -16.22 3.09
N ASP A 378 22.07 -15.34 3.99
CA ASP A 378 22.79 -14.19 4.58
C ASP A 378 23.16 -14.44 6.06
N PHE A 379 22.71 -15.54 6.68
CA PHE A 379 22.87 -15.81 8.12
C PHE A 379 23.56 -17.15 8.41
N TRP A 380 24.88 -17.15 8.68
CA TRP A 380 25.61 -18.36 9.10
C TRP A 380 26.87 -18.07 9.94
N LEU A 381 27.27 -19.07 10.72
CA LEU A 381 28.57 -19.14 11.37
C LEU A 381 29.52 -19.96 10.49
N GLU A 382 30.66 -19.39 10.13
CA GLU A 382 31.73 -20.06 9.38
C GLU A 382 32.91 -20.38 10.30
N THR A 383 33.30 -21.66 10.33
CA THR A 383 34.44 -22.16 11.11
C THR A 383 35.33 -23.01 10.23
N THR A 384 36.49 -23.43 10.76
CA THR A 384 37.38 -24.39 10.09
C THR A 384 36.73 -25.76 9.83
N THR A 385 35.57 -26.04 10.44
CA THR A 385 34.83 -27.29 10.26
C THR A 385 33.68 -27.20 9.26
N GLY A 386 33.36 -25.99 8.77
CA GLY A 386 32.28 -25.75 7.82
C GLY A 386 31.36 -24.59 8.25
N ARG A 387 30.20 -24.51 7.58
CA ARG A 387 29.17 -23.48 7.79
C ARG A 387 27.97 -24.05 8.53
N GLN A 388 27.44 -23.27 9.46
CA GLN A 388 26.23 -23.58 10.24
C GLN A 388 25.22 -22.44 10.10
N SER A 389 24.00 -22.75 9.68
CA SER A 389 22.94 -21.74 9.53
C SER A 389 22.61 -21.09 10.88
N LEU A 390 22.40 -19.79 10.85
CA LEU A 390 21.95 -18.99 11.98
C LEU A 390 20.50 -18.51 11.81
N VAL A 391 19.73 -18.97 10.82
CA VAL A 391 18.39 -18.41 10.54
C VAL A 391 17.38 -18.70 11.67
N ASN A 392 17.56 -19.78 12.41
CA ASN A 392 16.58 -20.26 13.39
C ASN A 392 16.90 -19.82 14.82
N GLY A 393 15.88 -19.85 15.68
CA GLY A 393 16.04 -19.69 17.14
C GLY A 393 16.15 -18.25 17.63
N TRP A 394 16.03 -17.26 16.75
CA TRP A 394 16.11 -15.86 17.16
C TRP A 394 14.94 -15.41 18.03
N ARG A 395 15.29 -14.60 19.00
CA ARG A 395 14.38 -13.99 19.98
C ARG A 395 14.66 -12.49 20.07
N GLY A 396 13.61 -11.69 20.22
CA GLY A 396 13.67 -10.23 20.23
C GLY A 396 13.06 -9.60 21.47
N MET A 397 13.67 -8.51 21.94
CA MET A 397 13.17 -7.65 23.01
C MET A 397 13.47 -6.17 22.71
N PRO A 398 12.47 -5.28 22.63
CA PRO A 398 12.67 -3.83 22.63
C PRO A 398 13.29 -3.36 23.95
N GLY A 399 14.19 -2.38 23.90
CA GLY A 399 14.66 -1.65 25.07
C GLY A 399 13.66 -0.60 25.52
N PHE A 400 13.29 -0.59 26.80
CA PHE A 400 12.32 0.32 27.41
C PHE A 400 12.95 1.36 28.33
N ASN A 401 14.23 1.18 28.73
CA ASN A 401 14.93 2.13 29.62
C ASN A 401 15.70 3.23 28.88
N GLY A 402 16.01 3.02 27.60
CA GLY A 402 16.60 4.04 26.73
C GLY A 402 15.56 4.98 26.11
N PRO A 403 16.00 6.05 25.41
CA PRO A 403 15.10 6.83 24.58
C PRO A 403 14.49 5.94 23.49
N TYR A 404 13.19 6.09 23.27
CA TYR A 404 12.47 5.48 22.15
C TYR A 404 11.36 6.42 21.67
N PHE A 405 10.90 6.20 20.45
CA PHE A 405 9.74 6.87 19.86
C PHE A 405 8.99 5.94 18.91
N PHE A 406 7.79 6.34 18.50
CA PHE A 406 7.02 5.67 17.46
C PHE A 406 7.02 6.53 16.19
N VAL A 407 7.40 5.93 15.07
CA VAL A 407 7.28 6.59 13.76
C VAL A 407 5.79 6.69 13.41
N HIS A 408 5.35 7.87 12.98
CA HIS A 408 4.00 8.06 12.46
C HIS A 408 3.96 7.70 10.97
N SER A 409 3.47 6.49 10.68
CA SER A 409 3.51 5.83 9.37
C SER A 409 2.13 5.28 8.96
N SER A 410 2.09 4.60 7.82
CA SER A 410 0.89 4.23 7.05
C SER A 410 -0.20 3.48 7.81
N ASN A 411 0.14 2.72 8.85
CA ASN A 411 -0.79 1.86 9.59
C ASN A 411 -0.84 2.14 11.10
N ASN A 412 -0.27 3.26 11.55
CA ASN A 412 -0.32 3.61 12.97
C ASN A 412 -1.77 3.86 13.41
N LEU A 413 -2.55 4.52 12.55
CA LEU A 413 -3.93 4.89 12.81
C LEU A 413 -4.73 4.84 11.49
N GLY A 414 -5.97 4.34 11.55
CA GLY A 414 -6.95 4.50 10.48
C GLY A 414 -7.19 5.99 10.18
N THR A 415 -7.80 6.32 9.03
CA THR A 415 -8.04 7.68 8.51
C THR A 415 -6.83 8.61 8.33
N ALA A 416 -5.66 8.32 8.92
CA ALA A 416 -4.58 9.30 9.01
C ALA A 416 -3.93 9.61 7.66
N ILE A 417 -3.87 8.63 6.75
CA ILE A 417 -3.44 8.85 5.37
C ILE A 417 -4.48 9.67 4.61
N TYR A 418 -5.77 9.34 4.70
CA TYR A 418 -6.84 10.10 4.05
C TYR A 418 -6.75 11.58 4.40
N ASN A 419 -6.59 11.87 5.70
CA ASN A 419 -6.53 13.23 6.22
C ASN A 419 -5.41 14.07 5.61
N ALA A 420 -4.22 13.49 5.40
CA ALA A 420 -3.05 14.22 4.93
C ALA A 420 -2.85 14.17 3.41
N MET A 421 -3.21 13.05 2.75
CA MET A 421 -2.86 12.77 1.36
C MET A 421 -4.05 12.80 0.39
N ILE A 422 -5.29 12.66 0.87
CA ILE A 422 -6.50 12.61 0.03
C ILE A 422 -7.39 13.81 0.27
N HIS A 423 -7.71 14.14 1.52
CA HIS A 423 -8.59 15.25 1.88
C HIS A 423 -8.15 16.61 1.26
N PRO A 424 -6.84 16.96 1.19
CA PRO A 424 -6.42 18.20 0.55
C PRO A 424 -6.73 18.32 -0.95
N ILE A 425 -6.96 17.20 -1.64
CA ILE A 425 -7.13 17.16 -3.11
C ILE A 425 -8.57 16.87 -3.56
N ILE A 426 -9.52 16.70 -2.63
CA ILE A 426 -10.92 16.34 -2.95
C ILE A 426 -11.67 17.37 -3.81
N ARG A 427 -11.12 18.58 -3.93
CA ARG A 427 -11.65 19.67 -4.78
C ARG A 427 -11.08 19.65 -6.20
N PHE A 428 -10.01 18.88 -6.45
CA PHE A 428 -9.41 18.75 -7.77
C PHE A 428 -10.23 17.75 -8.60
N PRO A 429 -10.85 18.15 -9.72
CA PRO A 429 -11.68 17.23 -10.49
C PRO A 429 -10.85 16.11 -11.11
N LEU A 430 -11.42 14.90 -11.11
CA LEU A 430 -10.81 13.68 -11.64
C LEU A 430 -11.72 13.05 -12.69
N LYS A 431 -11.12 12.42 -13.70
CA LYS A 431 -11.80 11.48 -14.60
C LYS A 431 -12.20 10.20 -13.88
N GLY A 432 -11.35 9.73 -12.96
CA GLY A 432 -11.56 8.51 -12.18
C GLY A 432 -10.37 8.15 -11.30
N VAL A 433 -10.47 6.99 -10.65
CA VAL A 433 -9.45 6.44 -9.75
C VAL A 433 -9.00 5.07 -10.25
N ILE A 434 -7.69 4.84 -10.26
CA ILE A 434 -7.11 3.49 -10.33
C ILE A 434 -6.52 3.11 -8.97
N TRP A 435 -6.85 1.90 -8.50
CA TRP A 435 -6.55 1.44 -7.14
C TRP A 435 -5.85 0.07 -7.14
N TYR A 436 -4.70 -0.03 -6.49
CA TYR A 436 -4.02 -1.31 -6.30
C TYR A 436 -3.59 -1.47 -4.85
N GLN A 437 -4.45 -2.16 -4.10
CA GLN A 437 -4.24 -2.48 -2.69
C GLN A 437 -5.05 -3.70 -2.29
N GLY A 438 -4.56 -4.38 -1.27
CA GLY A 438 -5.28 -5.42 -0.55
C GLY A 438 -4.33 -6.30 0.25
N GLU A 439 -3.06 -6.38 -0.14
CA GLU A 439 -2.06 -7.33 0.37
C GLU A 439 -1.96 -7.25 1.90
N THR A 440 -1.91 -6.06 2.50
CA THR A 440 -1.87 -5.90 3.96
C THR A 440 -3.18 -6.28 4.66
N ASN A 441 -4.31 -6.22 3.94
CA ASN A 441 -5.63 -6.61 4.45
C ASN A 441 -5.95 -8.09 4.20
N ALA A 442 -5.08 -8.89 3.57
CA ALA A 442 -5.39 -10.28 3.21
C ALA A 442 -5.83 -11.12 4.42
N ILE A 443 -5.16 -10.97 5.56
CA ILE A 443 -5.52 -11.65 6.82
C ILE A 443 -6.89 -11.25 7.39
N ARG A 444 -7.50 -10.17 6.87
CA ARG A 444 -8.84 -9.63 7.20
C ARG A 444 -9.74 -9.56 5.95
N ALA A 445 -9.54 -10.47 4.99
CA ALA A 445 -10.23 -10.45 3.70
C ALA A 445 -11.77 -10.42 3.79
N TYR A 446 -12.36 -11.10 4.77
CA TYR A 446 -13.81 -11.08 4.97
C TYR A 446 -14.32 -9.69 5.35
N GLU A 447 -13.61 -9.00 6.25
CA GLU A 447 -13.90 -7.61 6.63
C GLU A 447 -13.71 -6.63 5.45
N TYR A 448 -12.72 -6.90 4.58
CA TYR A 448 -12.44 -6.11 3.37
C TYR A 448 -13.64 -5.99 2.43
N ARG A 449 -14.55 -6.98 2.42
CA ARG A 449 -15.83 -6.95 1.66
C ARG A 449 -16.70 -5.75 2.01
N GLN A 450 -16.52 -5.17 3.20
CA GLN A 450 -17.25 -3.99 3.64
C GLN A 450 -16.36 -2.76 3.63
N ALA A 451 -15.10 -2.89 4.08
CA ALA A 451 -14.18 -1.77 4.19
C ALA A 451 -13.85 -1.12 2.83
N PHE A 452 -13.61 -1.92 1.77
CA PHE A 452 -13.26 -1.36 0.47
C PHE A 452 -14.46 -0.69 -0.24
N PRO A 453 -15.68 -1.27 -0.26
CA PRO A 453 -16.86 -0.54 -0.70
C PRO A 453 -17.17 0.72 0.13
N LEU A 454 -16.83 0.75 1.42
CA LEU A 454 -16.95 1.95 2.25
C LEU A 454 -16.01 3.06 1.76
N LEU A 455 -14.74 2.75 1.46
CA LEU A 455 -13.78 3.68 0.87
C LEU A 455 -14.31 4.30 -0.43
N ILE A 456 -14.80 3.46 -1.36
CA ILE A 456 -15.29 3.94 -2.66
C ILE A 456 -16.46 4.91 -2.48
N ARG A 457 -17.42 4.58 -1.60
CA ARG A 457 -18.57 5.46 -1.32
C ARG A 457 -18.14 6.75 -0.62
N ASP A 458 -17.17 6.67 0.30
CA ASP A 458 -16.59 7.82 0.99
C ASP A 458 -15.96 8.80 0.01
N TRP A 459 -15.08 8.32 -0.88
CA TRP A 459 -14.41 9.17 -1.86
C TRP A 459 -15.38 9.77 -2.89
N ARG A 460 -16.37 9.00 -3.37
CA ARG A 460 -17.42 9.54 -4.24
C ARG A 460 -18.19 10.69 -3.57
N ARG A 461 -18.46 10.57 -2.27
CA ARG A 461 -19.10 11.63 -1.48
C ARG A 461 -18.18 12.84 -1.32
N ALA A 462 -16.90 12.61 -1.00
CA ALA A 462 -15.91 13.67 -0.80
C ALA A 462 -15.69 14.52 -2.07
N TRP A 463 -15.66 13.88 -3.25
CA TRP A 463 -15.59 14.56 -4.54
C TRP A 463 -16.95 15.07 -5.06
N GLY A 464 -18.06 14.69 -4.42
CA GLY A 464 -19.41 15.01 -4.90
C GLY A 464 -19.73 14.44 -6.28
N ALA A 465 -19.08 13.34 -6.67
CA ALA A 465 -19.18 12.75 -8.00
C ALA A 465 -19.18 11.22 -7.94
N GLU A 466 -19.94 10.56 -8.83
CA GLU A 466 -19.90 9.11 -9.00
C GLU A 466 -18.66 8.69 -9.81
N LEU A 467 -17.47 8.90 -9.24
CA LEU A 467 -16.20 8.61 -9.90
C LEU A 467 -16.11 7.14 -10.34
N PRO A 468 -15.65 6.86 -11.58
CA PRO A 468 -15.13 5.56 -11.97
C PRO A 468 -14.07 5.09 -10.97
N PHE A 469 -14.24 3.88 -10.45
CA PHE A 469 -13.29 3.26 -9.53
C PHE A 469 -12.82 1.93 -10.10
N ILE A 470 -11.58 1.86 -10.54
CA ILE A 470 -11.05 0.72 -11.27
C ILE A 470 -9.90 0.15 -10.46
N PHE A 471 -9.97 -1.11 -10.09
CA PHE A 471 -9.01 -1.69 -9.16
C PHE A 471 -8.40 -2.98 -9.67
N VAL A 472 -7.30 -3.40 -9.05
CA VAL A 472 -6.60 -4.64 -9.40
C VAL A 472 -7.01 -5.74 -8.42
N GLN A 473 -7.44 -6.89 -8.94
CA GLN A 473 -7.54 -8.11 -8.14
C GLN A 473 -6.12 -8.61 -7.86
N LEU A 474 -5.81 -9.00 -6.62
CA LEU A 474 -4.45 -9.38 -6.26
C LEU A 474 -3.89 -10.48 -7.16
N ALA A 475 -2.61 -10.30 -7.52
CA ALA A 475 -1.84 -11.27 -8.26
C ALA A 475 -1.50 -12.51 -7.41
N ASN A 476 -0.96 -13.55 -8.02
CA ASN A 476 -0.42 -14.72 -7.30
C ASN A 476 0.78 -14.39 -6.43
N TRP A 477 0.78 -14.94 -5.21
CA TRP A 477 1.88 -14.88 -4.24
C TRP A 477 1.69 -15.98 -3.18
N GLU A 478 2.76 -16.70 -2.80
CA GLU A 478 2.71 -17.74 -1.77
C GLU A 478 2.66 -17.10 -0.37
N ALA A 479 1.46 -16.70 0.06
CA ALA A 479 1.24 -15.99 1.33
C ALA A 479 1.39 -16.88 2.58
N GLY A 480 1.22 -18.20 2.43
CA GLY A 480 1.34 -19.16 3.52
C GLY A 480 0.86 -20.57 3.17
N ASN A 481 0.94 -20.96 1.89
CA ASN A 481 0.43 -22.25 1.37
C ASN A 481 -1.06 -22.52 1.65
N GLY A 482 -1.87 -21.45 1.72
CA GLY A 482 -3.32 -21.54 1.83
C GLY A 482 -3.99 -22.09 0.57
N ASN A 483 -5.02 -22.93 0.75
CA ASN A 483 -5.80 -23.55 -0.32
C ASN A 483 -7.25 -23.83 0.09
N SER A 484 -8.04 -24.49 -0.76
CA SER A 484 -9.45 -24.79 -0.51
C SER A 484 -9.74 -25.61 0.75
N ASN A 485 -8.83 -26.49 1.16
CA ASN A 485 -8.99 -27.38 2.31
C ASN A 485 -8.42 -26.80 3.62
N THR A 486 -7.38 -25.95 3.54
CA THR A 486 -6.75 -25.32 4.72
C THR A 486 -7.17 -23.86 4.96
N GLY A 487 -7.90 -23.28 4.01
CA GLY A 487 -8.22 -21.85 3.97
C GLY A 487 -7.10 -21.03 3.31
N SER A 488 -7.48 -19.97 2.61
CA SER A 488 -6.56 -19.05 1.92
C SER A 488 -7.02 -17.61 2.12
N ASP A 489 -6.25 -16.87 2.92
CA ASP A 489 -6.50 -15.45 3.20
C ASP A 489 -6.44 -14.63 1.90
N TRP A 490 -5.56 -15.05 1.00
CA TRP A 490 -5.33 -14.40 -0.29
C TRP A 490 -6.46 -14.65 -1.30
N ALA A 491 -6.96 -15.89 -1.42
CA ALA A 491 -8.11 -16.20 -2.26
C ALA A 491 -9.39 -15.52 -1.75
N GLU A 492 -9.58 -15.49 -0.43
CA GLU A 492 -10.69 -14.75 0.20
C GLU A 492 -10.63 -13.25 -0.11
N LEU A 493 -9.44 -12.67 -0.19
CA LEU A 493 -9.28 -11.26 -0.54
C LEU A 493 -9.57 -11.00 -2.02
N ARG A 494 -9.12 -11.89 -2.92
CA ARG A 494 -9.49 -11.83 -4.34
C ARG A 494 -11.00 -11.90 -4.54
N GLU A 495 -11.69 -12.71 -3.74
CA GLU A 495 -13.15 -12.76 -3.71
C GLU A 495 -13.73 -11.42 -3.21
N ALA A 496 -13.20 -10.85 -2.12
CA ALA A 496 -13.68 -9.57 -1.62
C ALA A 496 -13.55 -8.43 -2.64
N GLN A 497 -12.44 -8.42 -3.41
CA GLN A 497 -12.26 -7.50 -4.53
C GLN A 497 -13.28 -7.75 -5.65
N MET A 498 -13.53 -9.02 -6.01
CA MET A 498 -14.56 -9.35 -7.00
C MET A 498 -15.96 -8.91 -6.56
N LEU A 499 -16.34 -9.15 -5.30
CA LEU A 499 -17.64 -8.73 -4.75
C LEU A 499 -17.83 -7.21 -4.75
N THR A 500 -16.74 -6.44 -4.74
CA THR A 500 -16.79 -4.97 -4.84
C THR A 500 -17.37 -4.49 -6.19
N LEU A 501 -17.36 -5.34 -7.23
CA LEU A 501 -17.98 -5.06 -8.54
C LEU A 501 -19.50 -4.88 -8.49
N GLU A 502 -20.16 -5.20 -7.37
CA GLU A 502 -21.57 -4.86 -7.16
C GLU A 502 -21.81 -3.34 -7.11
N LEU A 503 -20.80 -2.54 -6.76
CA LEU A 503 -20.91 -1.10 -6.82
C LEU A 503 -20.96 -0.61 -8.28
N PRO A 504 -21.85 0.34 -8.61
CA PRO A 504 -21.90 0.90 -9.95
C PRO A 504 -20.59 1.63 -10.29
N ARG A 505 -20.32 1.78 -11.59
CA ARG A 505 -19.11 2.43 -12.13
C ARG A 505 -17.80 1.90 -11.53
N THR A 506 -17.74 0.59 -11.32
CA THR A 506 -16.51 -0.12 -10.94
C THR A 506 -16.03 -1.06 -12.04
N GLY A 507 -14.72 -1.28 -12.07
CA GLY A 507 -14.06 -2.25 -12.95
C GLY A 507 -12.90 -2.93 -12.23
N MET A 508 -12.57 -4.15 -12.63
CA MET A 508 -11.53 -4.94 -11.98
C MET A 508 -10.57 -5.52 -13.03
N ALA A 509 -9.29 -5.16 -12.92
CA ALA A 509 -8.22 -5.81 -13.63
C ALA A 509 -7.82 -7.08 -12.87
N VAL A 510 -8.14 -8.26 -13.41
CA VAL A 510 -7.67 -9.54 -12.86
C VAL A 510 -6.15 -9.63 -13.07
N ALA A 511 -5.39 -10.03 -12.05
CA ALA A 511 -3.93 -10.16 -12.14
C ALA A 511 -3.39 -11.52 -11.66
N VAL A 512 -4.27 -12.50 -11.43
CA VAL A 512 -3.90 -13.85 -10.94
C VAL A 512 -2.76 -14.48 -11.75
N ASP A 513 -2.77 -14.33 -13.08
CA ASP A 513 -1.77 -14.87 -14.01
C ASP A 513 -0.49 -14.04 -14.15
N ILE A 514 -0.42 -12.88 -13.51
CA ILE A 514 0.72 -11.94 -13.58
C ILE A 514 1.67 -12.12 -12.38
N GLY A 515 1.21 -12.81 -11.33
CA GLY A 515 1.91 -12.93 -10.05
C GLY A 515 3.24 -13.69 -10.10
N ASP A 516 3.97 -13.61 -9.00
CA ASP A 516 5.18 -14.39 -8.73
C ASP A 516 5.03 -15.03 -7.34
N SER A 517 5.12 -16.36 -7.30
CA SER A 517 5.09 -17.16 -6.07
C SER A 517 5.99 -16.60 -4.96
N LYS A 518 7.17 -16.06 -5.33
CA LYS A 518 8.24 -15.65 -4.40
C LYS A 518 8.39 -14.14 -4.26
N ASP A 519 7.63 -13.36 -5.05
CA ASP A 519 7.70 -11.91 -5.02
C ASP A 519 6.28 -11.33 -5.05
N ILE A 520 5.88 -10.72 -3.93
CA ILE A 520 4.58 -10.05 -3.78
C ILE A 520 4.42 -8.85 -4.73
N HIS A 521 5.51 -8.38 -5.34
CA HIS A 521 5.56 -7.28 -6.29
C HIS A 521 5.85 -7.76 -7.72
N PRO A 522 4.85 -8.30 -8.45
CA PRO A 522 5.10 -8.83 -9.79
C PRO A 522 5.62 -7.76 -10.74
N LYS A 523 6.70 -8.05 -11.46
CA LYS A 523 7.38 -7.07 -12.34
C LYS A 523 6.60 -6.69 -13.60
N ASN A 524 5.68 -7.55 -14.06
CA ASN A 524 4.85 -7.27 -15.22
C ASN A 524 3.74 -6.25 -14.91
N LYS A 525 4.13 -5.00 -14.62
CA LYS A 525 3.23 -3.86 -14.40
C LYS A 525 2.57 -3.36 -15.68
N HIS A 526 3.15 -3.69 -16.83
CA HIS A 526 2.63 -3.33 -18.15
C HIS A 526 1.26 -3.95 -18.40
N ASP A 527 1.10 -5.25 -18.18
CA ASP A 527 -0.18 -5.91 -18.42
C ASP A 527 -1.23 -5.53 -17.38
N VAL A 528 -0.82 -5.24 -16.13
CA VAL A 528 -1.71 -4.66 -15.11
C VAL A 528 -2.25 -3.30 -15.57
N GLY A 529 -1.36 -2.39 -15.99
CA GLY A 529 -1.74 -1.06 -16.48
C GLY A 529 -2.67 -1.12 -17.70
N LYS A 530 -2.39 -2.02 -18.64
CA LYS A 530 -3.27 -2.26 -19.81
C LYS A 530 -4.65 -2.78 -19.43
N ARG A 531 -4.75 -3.71 -18.47
CA ARG A 531 -6.05 -4.22 -18.00
C ARG A 531 -6.83 -3.15 -17.24
N LEU A 532 -6.17 -2.27 -16.50
CA LEU A 532 -6.81 -1.10 -15.90
C LEU A 532 -7.32 -0.13 -16.97
N ALA A 533 -6.52 0.14 -18.01
CA ALA A 533 -6.92 1.03 -19.11
C ALA A 533 -8.11 0.44 -19.89
N HIS A 534 -8.10 -0.88 -20.08
CA HIS A 534 -9.24 -1.61 -20.64
C HIS A 534 -10.54 -1.34 -19.86
N GLU A 535 -10.51 -1.52 -18.54
CA GLU A 535 -11.65 -1.25 -17.68
C GLU A 535 -12.02 0.23 -17.65
N ALA A 536 -11.05 1.15 -17.75
CA ALA A 536 -11.33 2.59 -17.86
C ALA A 536 -12.10 2.91 -19.13
N ARG A 537 -11.71 2.33 -20.26
CA ARG A 537 -12.43 2.52 -21.53
C ARG A 537 -13.88 2.05 -21.44
N ARG A 538 -14.11 0.91 -20.77
CA ARG A 538 -15.45 0.36 -20.53
C ARG A 538 -16.28 1.24 -19.60
N ILE A 539 -15.72 1.68 -18.48
CA ILE A 539 -16.45 2.32 -17.36
C ILE A 539 -16.47 3.85 -17.43
N ALA A 540 -15.36 4.47 -17.80
CA ALA A 540 -15.19 5.92 -17.78
C ALA A 540 -15.40 6.58 -19.15
N TYR A 541 -15.12 5.87 -20.25
CA TYR A 541 -15.27 6.40 -21.61
C TYR A 541 -16.46 5.82 -22.38
N GLY A 542 -17.19 4.86 -21.79
CA GLY A 542 -18.40 4.32 -22.38
C GLY A 542 -18.14 3.52 -23.67
N GLU A 543 -17.12 2.66 -23.68
CA GLU A 543 -16.90 1.64 -24.73
C GLU A 543 -17.48 0.27 -24.28
N PRO A 544 -18.82 0.08 -24.22
CA PRO A 544 -19.44 -1.08 -23.57
C PRO A 544 -19.27 -2.41 -24.33
N SER A 545 -18.87 -2.37 -25.62
CA SER A 545 -18.58 -3.57 -26.40
C SER A 545 -17.33 -4.31 -25.92
N ARG A 546 -16.52 -3.67 -25.07
CA ARG A 546 -15.33 -4.27 -24.47
C ARG A 546 -15.73 -5.14 -23.29
N GLN A 547 -15.41 -6.42 -23.37
CA GLN A 547 -15.57 -7.36 -22.26
C GLN A 547 -14.23 -7.52 -21.54
N GLY A 548 -14.24 -7.39 -20.22
CA GLY A 548 -13.08 -7.67 -19.39
C GLY A 548 -13.05 -9.14 -18.96
N SER A 549 -12.22 -9.45 -17.98
CA SER A 549 -12.19 -10.78 -17.37
C SER A 549 -13.60 -11.22 -16.89
N PRO A 550 -14.02 -12.46 -17.18
CA PRO A 550 -15.23 -13.04 -16.63
C PRO A 550 -15.19 -13.13 -15.09
N THR A 551 -16.24 -12.59 -14.45
CA THR A 551 -16.35 -12.48 -12.97
C THR A 551 -17.68 -12.95 -12.40
N LYS A 552 -18.63 -13.35 -13.25
CA LYS A 552 -19.99 -13.76 -12.86
C LYS A 552 -20.30 -15.18 -13.33
N PRO A 553 -19.68 -16.20 -12.72
CA PRO A 553 -19.98 -17.59 -13.04
C PRO A 553 -21.42 -17.94 -12.66
N VAL A 554 -22.05 -18.81 -13.45
CA VAL A 554 -23.35 -19.43 -13.19
C VAL A 554 -23.14 -20.93 -13.16
N TYR A 555 -23.62 -21.57 -12.10
CA TYR A 555 -23.40 -22.98 -11.81
C TYR A 555 -24.68 -23.77 -12.03
N HIS A 556 -24.57 -24.91 -12.72
CA HIS A 556 -25.62 -25.91 -12.79
C HIS A 556 -25.05 -27.26 -12.32
N PHE A 557 -25.40 -27.62 -11.08
CA PHE A 557 -24.95 -28.86 -10.46
C PHE A 557 -25.74 -30.04 -11.02
N LEU A 558 -25.01 -30.96 -11.64
CA LEU A 558 -25.52 -32.23 -12.14
C LEU A 558 -25.21 -33.34 -11.12
N LYS A 559 -25.62 -34.57 -11.44
CA LYS A 559 -25.43 -35.71 -10.54
C LYS A 559 -23.96 -35.90 -10.14
N ASN A 560 -23.02 -35.85 -11.08
CA ASN A 560 -21.60 -36.15 -10.88
C ASN A 560 -20.65 -35.10 -11.48
N SER A 561 -21.18 -33.93 -11.85
CA SER A 561 -20.41 -32.88 -12.52
C SER A 561 -21.08 -31.53 -12.31
N VAL A 562 -20.37 -30.45 -12.65
CA VAL A 562 -20.88 -29.08 -12.62
C VAL A 562 -20.69 -28.45 -13.98
N GLU A 563 -21.77 -27.89 -14.53
CA GLU A 563 -21.73 -27.03 -15.70
C GLU A 563 -21.54 -25.58 -15.25
N ILE A 564 -20.57 -24.89 -15.84
CA ILE A 564 -20.26 -23.48 -15.52
C ILE A 564 -20.32 -22.65 -16.79
N THR A 565 -21.09 -21.57 -16.74
CA THR A 565 -21.13 -20.52 -17.78
C THR A 565 -20.83 -19.17 -17.15
N PHE A 566 -20.60 -18.14 -17.96
CA PHE A 566 -20.31 -16.78 -17.46
C PHE A 566 -21.29 -15.77 -18.04
N ASN A 567 -21.97 -15.03 -17.16
CA ASN A 567 -22.88 -13.98 -17.59
C ASN A 567 -22.11 -12.80 -18.20
N GLY A 568 -22.56 -12.32 -19.36
CA GLY A 568 -21.97 -11.16 -20.03
C GLY A 568 -20.67 -11.43 -20.78
N VAL A 569 -20.36 -12.70 -21.06
CA VAL A 569 -19.19 -13.13 -21.83
C VAL A 569 -19.62 -13.70 -23.17
N ASN A 570 -19.17 -13.06 -24.24
CA ASN A 570 -19.43 -13.46 -25.63
C ASN A 570 -18.19 -14.08 -26.28
N ALA A 571 -16.99 -13.73 -25.79
CA ALA A 571 -15.74 -14.31 -26.27
C ALA A 571 -15.65 -15.81 -25.90
N PRO A 572 -15.21 -16.68 -26.83
CA PRO A 572 -14.97 -18.09 -26.53
C PRO A 572 -13.96 -18.29 -25.40
N LEU A 573 -14.15 -19.32 -24.59
CA LEU A 573 -13.17 -19.76 -23.60
C LEU A 573 -12.03 -20.50 -24.31
N VAL A 574 -10.79 -20.26 -23.88
CA VAL A 574 -9.58 -20.87 -24.41
C VAL A 574 -8.62 -21.26 -23.29
N VAL A 575 -7.78 -22.27 -23.55
CA VAL A 575 -6.71 -22.70 -22.64
C VAL A 575 -5.38 -22.24 -23.20
N ARG A 576 -4.55 -21.58 -22.38
CA ARG A 576 -3.21 -21.14 -22.73
C ARG A 576 -2.13 -22.14 -22.29
N ASN A 577 -2.20 -23.36 -22.82
CA ASN A 577 -1.09 -24.31 -22.70
C ASN A 577 -1.02 -25.19 -23.96
N LYS A 578 0.07 -25.95 -24.09
CA LYS A 578 0.32 -26.81 -25.26
C LYS A 578 -0.68 -27.97 -25.37
N TYR A 579 -1.30 -28.37 -24.27
CA TYR A 579 -2.03 -29.65 -24.16
C TYR A 579 -3.56 -29.50 -24.11
N GLY A 580 -4.08 -28.29 -23.93
CA GLY A 580 -5.51 -28.00 -23.85
C GLY A 580 -6.17 -28.38 -22.52
N TYR A 581 -5.41 -28.81 -21.50
CA TYR A 581 -5.98 -29.17 -20.19
C TYR A 581 -6.30 -27.92 -19.37
N VAL A 582 -7.51 -27.82 -18.86
CA VAL A 582 -7.91 -26.75 -17.93
C VAL A 582 -7.42 -27.11 -16.52
N HIS A 583 -6.74 -26.16 -15.86
CA HIS A 583 -6.23 -26.33 -14.50
C HIS A 583 -7.02 -25.49 -13.48
N GLY A 584 -6.79 -25.73 -12.19
CA GLY A 584 -7.28 -24.88 -11.10
C GLY A 584 -8.69 -25.16 -10.60
N PHE A 585 -9.38 -26.20 -11.09
CA PHE A 585 -10.72 -26.58 -10.60
C PHE A 585 -10.67 -27.58 -9.45
N GLU A 586 -11.55 -27.39 -8.48
CA GLU A 586 -11.77 -28.29 -7.35
C GLU A 586 -13.27 -28.46 -7.10
N LEU A 587 -13.70 -29.67 -6.72
CA LEU A 587 -15.07 -29.99 -6.33
C LEU A 587 -15.11 -30.54 -4.91
N ALA A 588 -16.19 -30.27 -4.19
CA ALA A 588 -16.47 -30.87 -2.89
C ALA A 588 -17.90 -31.45 -2.83
N GLY A 589 -18.07 -32.52 -2.06
CA GLY A 589 -19.36 -33.08 -1.68
C GLY A 589 -19.89 -32.45 -0.39
N GLU A 590 -20.90 -33.09 0.22
CA GLU A 590 -21.47 -32.64 1.50
C GLU A 590 -20.47 -32.67 2.68
N ASP A 591 -19.38 -33.42 2.53
CA ASP A 591 -18.27 -33.51 3.50
C ASP A 591 -17.37 -32.26 3.53
N GLN A 592 -17.56 -31.34 2.57
CA GLN A 592 -16.79 -30.10 2.42
C GLN A 592 -15.29 -30.31 2.17
N VAL A 593 -14.90 -31.50 1.69
CA VAL A 593 -13.52 -31.79 1.31
C VAL A 593 -13.35 -31.55 -0.19
N PHE A 594 -12.45 -30.63 -0.54
CA PHE A 594 -12.16 -30.31 -1.93
C PHE A 594 -11.15 -31.28 -2.54
N HIS A 595 -11.50 -31.78 -3.71
CA HIS A 595 -10.66 -32.63 -4.56
C HIS A 595 -10.43 -31.96 -5.90
N TYR A 596 -9.21 -32.09 -6.45
CA TYR A 596 -8.92 -31.64 -7.81
C TYR A 596 -9.90 -32.22 -8.82
N ALA A 597 -10.37 -31.36 -9.72
CA ALA A 597 -11.36 -31.69 -10.73
C ALA A 597 -10.80 -31.45 -12.13
N LYS A 598 -11.18 -32.34 -13.06
CA LYS A 598 -10.94 -32.18 -14.48
C LYS A 598 -12.01 -31.25 -15.04
N ALA A 599 -11.62 -30.34 -15.92
CA ALA A 599 -12.54 -29.44 -16.61
C ALA A 599 -12.33 -29.49 -18.13
N GLU A 600 -13.45 -29.46 -18.87
CA GLU A 600 -13.48 -29.46 -20.33
C GLU A 600 -14.28 -28.26 -20.84
N ILE A 601 -13.77 -27.58 -21.87
CA ILE A 601 -14.50 -26.51 -22.57
C ILE A 601 -15.44 -27.15 -23.61
N LYS A 602 -16.74 -26.88 -23.49
CA LYS A 602 -17.80 -27.29 -24.43
C LYS A 602 -18.53 -26.05 -24.93
N GLY A 603 -18.06 -25.48 -26.04
CA GLY A 603 -18.53 -24.19 -26.52
C GLY A 603 -18.13 -23.06 -25.53
N ASN A 604 -19.12 -22.34 -25.00
CA ASN A 604 -18.91 -21.30 -23.98
C ASN A 604 -19.20 -21.78 -22.54
N MET A 605 -19.24 -23.10 -22.33
CA MET A 605 -19.50 -23.74 -21.05
C MET A 605 -18.28 -24.58 -20.62
N LEU A 606 -18.04 -24.68 -19.33
CA LEU A 606 -17.12 -25.65 -18.73
C LEU A 606 -17.91 -26.80 -18.13
N LEU A 607 -17.49 -28.03 -18.40
CA LEU A 607 -17.97 -29.21 -17.69
C LEU A 607 -16.86 -29.68 -16.73
N VAL A 608 -17.14 -29.60 -15.43
CA VAL A 608 -16.19 -29.90 -14.36
C VAL A 608 -16.60 -31.19 -13.65
N HIS A 609 -15.69 -32.13 -13.47
CA HIS A 609 -15.96 -33.42 -12.79
C HIS A 609 -14.73 -33.90 -12.00
N ALA A 610 -14.97 -34.64 -10.92
CA ALA A 610 -13.92 -35.26 -10.10
C ALA A 610 -14.32 -36.69 -9.75
N GLU A 611 -13.44 -37.66 -10.01
CA GLU A 611 -13.71 -39.09 -9.73
C GLU A 611 -13.96 -39.35 -8.24
N ALA A 612 -13.33 -38.56 -7.37
CA ALA A 612 -13.51 -38.63 -5.91
C ALA A 612 -14.84 -38.03 -5.41
N VAL A 613 -15.56 -37.25 -6.24
CA VAL A 613 -16.76 -36.51 -5.83
C VAL A 613 -17.97 -36.97 -6.63
N SER A 614 -18.71 -37.93 -6.07
CA SER A 614 -19.87 -38.55 -6.75
C SER A 614 -21.12 -37.66 -6.80
N HIS A 615 -21.25 -36.70 -5.88
CA HIS A 615 -22.36 -35.75 -5.76
C HIS A 615 -21.81 -34.36 -5.39
N PRO A 616 -21.40 -33.55 -6.37
CA PRO A 616 -20.81 -32.24 -6.08
C PRO A 616 -21.86 -31.26 -5.57
N VAL A 617 -21.52 -30.52 -4.51
CA VAL A 617 -22.35 -29.43 -3.95
C VAL A 617 -21.61 -28.09 -3.94
N ALA A 618 -20.30 -28.11 -4.19
CA ALA A 618 -19.48 -26.90 -4.32
C ALA A 618 -18.40 -27.07 -5.41
N VAL A 619 -18.07 -25.96 -6.06
CA VAL A 619 -16.97 -25.82 -7.02
C VAL A 619 -16.15 -24.58 -6.70
N ARG A 620 -14.83 -24.70 -6.84
CA ARG A 620 -13.87 -23.59 -6.73
C ARG A 620 -12.95 -23.58 -7.94
N TYR A 621 -12.53 -22.38 -8.33
CA TYR A 621 -11.56 -22.14 -9.39
C TYR A 621 -10.46 -21.21 -8.88
N ALA A 622 -9.20 -21.65 -9.01
CA ALA A 622 -8.01 -20.90 -8.61
C ALA A 622 -8.05 -20.39 -7.15
N TRP A 623 -8.61 -21.20 -6.24
CA TRP A 623 -8.80 -20.85 -4.83
C TRP A 623 -7.61 -21.27 -3.96
N ALA A 624 -6.51 -20.55 -4.12
CA ALA A 624 -5.29 -20.71 -3.32
C ALA A 624 -4.53 -19.38 -3.23
N ASP A 625 -3.50 -19.34 -2.39
CA ASP A 625 -2.58 -18.19 -2.32
C ASP A 625 -1.91 -17.98 -3.69
N ASP A 626 -1.25 -19.05 -4.16
CA ASP A 626 -0.65 -19.17 -5.47
C ASP A 626 -1.27 -20.36 -6.23
N PRO A 627 -2.39 -20.16 -6.94
CA PRO A 627 -2.92 -21.19 -7.83
C PRO A 627 -1.95 -21.39 -9.00
N PHE A 628 -1.17 -22.47 -8.95
CA PHE A 628 -0.26 -22.84 -10.03
C PHE A 628 -0.99 -22.96 -11.38
N ASP A 629 -0.38 -22.40 -12.44
CA ASP A 629 -0.75 -22.59 -13.85
C ASP A 629 -2.20 -22.21 -14.19
N VAL A 630 -2.65 -21.04 -13.74
CA VAL A 630 -3.95 -20.47 -14.15
C VAL A 630 -3.93 -20.21 -15.65
N ASN A 631 -4.62 -21.08 -16.40
CA ASN A 631 -4.48 -21.16 -17.85
C ASN A 631 -5.78 -20.97 -18.62
N LEU A 632 -6.89 -20.66 -17.95
CA LEU A 632 -8.19 -20.43 -18.56
C LEU A 632 -8.39 -18.94 -18.85
N TYR A 633 -8.66 -18.64 -20.12
CA TYR A 633 -8.81 -17.29 -20.64
C TYR A 633 -10.02 -17.20 -21.54
N THR A 634 -10.42 -15.98 -21.85
CA THR A 634 -11.23 -15.67 -23.04
C THR A 634 -10.32 -15.50 -24.26
N ALA A 635 -10.86 -15.72 -25.47
CA ALA A 635 -10.11 -15.63 -26.73
C ALA A 635 -9.53 -14.23 -27.01
N ASP A 636 -10.11 -13.17 -26.43
CA ASP A 636 -9.60 -11.79 -26.46
C ASP A 636 -8.51 -11.53 -25.40
N GLY A 637 -8.14 -12.54 -24.61
CA GLY A 637 -6.91 -12.60 -23.85
C GLY A 637 -7.02 -12.20 -22.38
N PHE A 638 -8.23 -12.20 -21.80
CA PHE A 638 -8.43 -11.96 -20.37
C PHE A 638 -8.49 -13.27 -19.58
N PRO A 639 -7.80 -13.37 -18.44
CA PRO A 639 -7.95 -14.55 -17.57
C PRO A 639 -9.33 -14.56 -16.92
N ILE A 640 -9.82 -15.75 -16.60
CA ILE A 640 -11.01 -15.90 -15.74
C ILE A 640 -10.63 -15.54 -14.30
N ALA A 641 -11.47 -14.75 -13.62
CA ALA A 641 -11.25 -14.42 -12.22
C ALA A 641 -11.42 -15.67 -11.32
N PRO A 642 -10.62 -15.85 -10.26
CA PRO A 642 -10.87 -16.86 -9.24
C PRO A 642 -12.27 -16.72 -8.61
N PHE A 643 -12.92 -17.84 -8.31
CA PHE A 643 -14.27 -17.85 -7.73
C PHE A 643 -14.54 -19.10 -6.90
N ARG A 644 -15.64 -19.06 -6.14
CA ARG A 644 -16.28 -20.21 -5.50
C ARG A 644 -17.80 -20.16 -5.64
N SER A 645 -18.45 -21.31 -5.53
CA SER A 645 -19.91 -21.42 -5.53
C SER A 645 -20.52 -21.53 -4.12
N ASP A 646 -19.72 -21.92 -3.12
CA ASP A 646 -20.17 -22.09 -1.75
C ASP A 646 -20.21 -20.76 -0.98
N ASN A 647 -21.01 -20.73 0.08
CA ASN A 647 -21.02 -19.67 1.09
C ASN A 647 -20.42 -20.17 2.42
N TRP A 648 -19.56 -21.19 2.37
CA TRP A 648 -18.99 -21.78 3.57
C TRP A 648 -18.05 -20.80 4.26
N LYS A 649 -17.82 -21.09 5.53
CA LYS A 649 -17.11 -20.22 6.45
C LYS A 649 -15.71 -19.88 5.94
N CYS A 650 -15.39 -18.58 5.92
CA CYS A 650 -14.07 -18.07 5.59
C CYS A 650 -13.11 -18.19 6.78
N LYS A 651 -11.82 -18.40 6.51
CA LYS A 651 -10.74 -18.39 7.50
C LYS A 651 -10.61 -17.02 8.17
N THR A 652 -10.79 -15.94 7.41
CA THR A 652 -10.61 -14.55 7.89
C THR A 652 -11.85 -13.95 8.56
N GLU A 653 -12.96 -14.68 8.70
CA GLU A 653 -14.23 -14.14 9.20
C GLU A 653 -14.19 -13.64 10.66
N ARG A 654 -13.22 -14.11 11.45
CA ARG A 654 -13.09 -13.78 12.88
C ARG A 654 -11.95 -12.81 13.20
N VAL A 655 -11.32 -12.22 12.19
CA VAL A 655 -10.19 -11.30 12.38
C VAL A 655 -10.66 -9.91 11.96
N HIS A 656 -10.62 -8.96 12.89
CA HIS A 656 -11.12 -7.60 12.70
C HIS A 656 -10.02 -6.57 12.86
N PHE A 657 -10.23 -5.38 12.29
CA PHE A 657 -9.28 -4.26 12.41
C PHE A 657 -8.98 -3.85 13.85
N ASP A 658 -9.98 -3.95 14.72
CA ASP A 658 -9.95 -3.50 16.11
C ASP A 658 -9.40 -4.56 17.10
N ASP A 659 -9.09 -5.77 16.62
CA ASP A 659 -8.46 -6.85 17.39
C ASP A 659 -6.94 -6.59 17.57
#